data_AF-A0AA51GTL4-F1
#
_entry.id   AF-A0AA51GTL4-F1
#
_cell.length_a   1.000
_cell.length_b   1.000
_cell.length_c   1.000
_cell.angle_alpha   90.00
_cell.angle_beta   90.00
_cell.angle_gamma   90.00
#
_symmetry.space_group_name_H-M   'P 1'
#
loop_
_entity.id
_entity.type
_entity.pdbx_description
1 polymer ?
#
loop_
_entity_poly.entity_id
_entity_poly.type
_entity_poly.pdbx_seq_one_letter_code
_entity_poly.pdbx_strand_id
1 'polypeptide(L)'
;MKKYLVFVIISIMCYFLYDYGVFYSGMLFVPNTQEIECFAKADSEKLWVDEGDGFEVFDIKGVNLGLGKPGKFATDYSITEEEYIRWFTQIQEVGANVIRTYTIAHDTFYKAFYDYNKDNPNPLYLIHGVWVDDYMLNSHRDAFDKKFEGDLLKDCKDVIDIIHGRHKRAALETVGKQNYKYDISPWVYGYIVGVEWEGDIVAFTNETAEQREQYKGKYLYTENAANFEIFLASIGDRMIEYETEKYGTQRTLAFSNWPATDPFLYPEDLAIQYRKFARVDVENIKSTRDFIGGQYASYHIYPYYPEYDNFLDQTTENTYLSYLARLNQHHTQPVVISEFGVPSSRGMASYEQNRNLGRNQGNLNEQQQGEAIVSLYNDIKNAGLAGGIVFIWQDEWFKRTWNTIPYVDLNQIIYWSDYQTNEQSFGLLSFDPGKEESICYVDGDKGDWGTEDIVTSQEGHQLSVKYDERFIYFLVEKVGFDYEKNKIYLPMDLTPKSGSTHIGRHNIKTNKPTDFLIEINGKNESRVWVQDRYHTTRAIYGNQLIHKYNPYQNPPAKDSTNFEKINLTLHELNYYKDDYQIEIDDYDFANEGEYYTLLQSYETGKLLHGNANPKAVDFNSLADFCFGNGFVEIKTPWQLLNFSNPSQMKIHDDYYEHFGVEQIRVKEMFIGVGSGQEKIEMKSLPLEGWGRKVTYHERLKESYYILQKAWLEEK
;
A
#
# COMPACT_ATOMS: atom_id res chain seq x y z
N MET A 1 -12.13 46.23 -43.33
CA MET A 1 -12.66 45.01 -42.68
C MET A 1 -11.88 43.74 -43.02
N LYS A 2 -11.76 43.28 -44.28
CA LYS A 2 -11.05 42.02 -44.60
C LYS A 2 -9.59 41.95 -44.13
N LYS A 3 -8.79 43.02 -44.33
CA LYS A 3 -7.39 43.08 -43.86
C LYS A 3 -7.26 43.04 -42.32
N TYR A 4 -8.20 43.67 -41.62
CA TYR A 4 -8.26 43.67 -40.15
C TYR A 4 -8.62 42.27 -39.63
N LEU A 5 -9.59 41.60 -40.24
CA LEU A 5 -9.98 40.24 -39.88
C LEU A 5 -8.83 39.24 -40.10
N VAL A 6 -8.07 39.38 -41.19
CA VAL A 6 -6.88 38.57 -41.45
C VAL A 6 -5.81 38.79 -40.36
N PHE A 7 -5.54 40.04 -39.99
CA PHE A 7 -4.58 40.35 -38.92
C PHE A 7 -5.01 39.75 -37.57
N VAL A 8 -6.31 39.84 -37.23
CA VAL A 8 -6.86 39.25 -36.02
C VAL A 8 -6.72 37.73 -36.02
N ILE A 9 -7.06 37.06 -37.14
CA ILE A 9 -6.91 35.60 -37.25
C ILE A 9 -5.44 35.17 -37.12
N ILE A 10 -4.52 35.87 -37.77
CA ILE A 10 -3.08 35.59 -37.65
C ILE A 10 -2.61 35.79 -36.21
N SER A 11 -3.03 36.87 -35.54
CA SER A 11 -2.66 37.14 -34.15
C SER A 11 -3.17 36.06 -33.20
N ILE A 12 -4.41 35.60 -33.40
CA ILE A 12 -5.02 34.50 -32.64
C ILE A 12 -4.24 33.19 -32.88
N MET A 13 -3.90 32.89 -34.14
CA MET A 13 -3.14 31.70 -34.49
C MET A 13 -1.72 31.74 -33.89
N CYS A 14 -1.04 32.88 -33.96
CA CYS A 14 0.26 33.09 -33.31
C CYS A 14 0.16 32.93 -31.80
N TYR A 15 -0.91 33.44 -31.16
CA TYR A 15 -1.14 33.23 -29.73
C TYR A 15 -1.33 31.75 -29.39
N PHE A 16 -2.13 31.00 -30.17
CA PHE A 16 -2.30 29.56 -29.93
C PHE A 16 -1.03 28.75 -30.17
N LEU A 17 -0.24 29.09 -31.20
CA LEU A 17 1.06 28.47 -31.45
C LEU A 17 2.06 28.79 -30.34
N TYR A 18 2.05 30.02 -29.82
CA TYR A 18 2.85 30.41 -28.66
C TYR A 18 2.40 29.67 -27.39
N ASP A 19 1.09 29.67 -27.08
CA ASP A 19 0.54 29.00 -25.91
C ASP A 19 0.83 27.49 -25.93
N TYR A 20 0.65 26.86 -27.09
CA TYR A 20 0.99 25.46 -27.29
C TYR A 20 2.49 25.21 -27.17
N GLY A 21 3.31 26.01 -27.87
CA GLY A 21 4.76 25.88 -27.88
C GLY A 21 5.40 26.05 -26.50
N VAL A 22 4.88 26.95 -25.67
CA VAL A 22 5.40 27.24 -24.33
C VAL A 22 4.84 26.27 -23.30
N PHE A 23 3.52 26.13 -23.21
CA PHE A 23 2.87 25.48 -22.07
C PHE A 23 2.45 24.02 -22.31
N TYR A 24 2.28 23.58 -23.55
CA TYR A 24 1.86 22.20 -23.85
C TYR A 24 3.00 21.31 -24.32
N SER A 25 3.79 21.78 -25.28
CA SER A 25 4.93 21.01 -25.80
C SER A 25 6.25 21.35 -25.13
N GLY A 26 6.34 22.49 -24.44
CA GLY A 26 7.56 22.97 -23.81
C GLY A 26 8.69 23.35 -24.78
N MET A 27 8.46 23.28 -26.09
CA MET A 27 9.48 23.43 -27.14
C MET A 27 9.93 24.88 -27.39
N LEU A 28 9.11 25.85 -26.99
CA LEU A 28 9.40 27.27 -27.21
C LEU A 28 9.88 27.89 -25.89
N PHE A 29 11.20 28.06 -25.76
CA PHE A 29 11.81 28.77 -24.65
C PHE A 29 13.07 29.52 -25.10
N VAL A 30 13.49 30.49 -24.29
CA VAL A 30 14.77 31.17 -24.47
C VAL A 30 15.76 30.47 -23.52
N PRO A 31 16.86 29.89 -24.03
CA PRO A 31 17.83 29.24 -23.18
C PRO A 31 18.38 30.17 -22.10
N ASN A 32 18.51 29.68 -20.88
CA ASN A 32 19.18 30.42 -19.83
C ASN A 32 20.69 30.46 -20.12
N THR A 33 21.28 31.66 -20.04
CA THR A 33 22.71 31.90 -20.28
C THR A 33 23.42 32.47 -19.04
N GLN A 34 22.70 32.56 -17.92
CA GLN A 34 23.22 32.99 -16.63
C GLN A 34 23.90 31.81 -15.91
N GLU A 35 24.46 32.09 -14.74
CA GLU A 35 25.04 31.07 -13.86
C GLU A 35 23.95 30.08 -13.42
N ILE A 36 24.31 28.80 -13.35
CA ILE A 36 23.37 27.72 -13.00
C ILE A 36 23.10 27.78 -11.51
N GLU A 37 21.82 27.91 -11.13
CA GLU A 37 21.38 27.89 -9.75
C GLU A 37 21.13 26.46 -9.27
N CYS A 38 21.63 26.12 -8.08
CA CYS A 38 21.46 24.80 -7.49
C CYS A 38 21.58 24.90 -5.97
N PHE A 39 20.47 24.73 -5.25
CA PHE A 39 20.41 24.83 -3.79
C PHE A 39 20.47 23.46 -3.09
N ALA A 40 20.40 22.36 -3.84
CA ALA A 40 20.40 20.99 -3.31
C ALA A 40 21.51 20.17 -3.97
N LYS A 41 22.27 19.41 -3.18
CA LYS A 41 23.39 18.59 -3.68
C LYS A 41 23.44 17.20 -3.07
N ALA A 42 23.91 16.25 -3.86
CA ALA A 42 24.32 14.92 -3.41
C ALA A 42 25.81 14.76 -3.72
N ASP A 43 26.63 14.72 -2.67
CA ASP A 43 28.09 14.63 -2.78
C ASP A 43 28.69 14.00 -1.51
N SER A 44 29.75 13.21 -1.69
CA SER A 44 30.57 12.65 -0.60
C SER A 44 29.74 11.91 0.44
N GLU A 45 28.88 10.99 -0.02
CA GLU A 45 27.95 10.18 0.79
C GLU A 45 26.90 10.99 1.59
N LYS A 46 26.80 12.30 1.35
CA LYS A 46 25.84 13.18 2.01
C LYS A 46 24.93 13.93 1.05
N LEU A 47 23.77 14.28 1.57
CA LEU A 47 22.83 15.20 0.99
C LEU A 47 23.03 16.58 1.61
N TRP A 48 22.83 17.64 0.82
CA TRP A 48 23.07 19.01 1.24
C TRP A 48 21.98 19.96 0.73
N VAL A 49 21.65 20.96 1.55
CA VAL A 49 20.72 22.03 1.19
C VAL A 49 21.37 23.39 1.51
N ASP A 50 21.14 24.40 0.67
CA ASP A 50 21.53 25.78 0.89
C ASP A 50 20.27 26.65 1.04
N GLU A 51 19.98 27.06 2.27
CA GLU A 51 18.85 27.92 2.61
C GLU A 51 19.18 29.43 2.55
N GLY A 52 20.38 29.78 2.07
CA GLY A 52 20.87 31.15 1.91
C GLY A 52 22.08 31.50 2.77
N ASP A 53 22.45 30.64 3.73
CA ASP A 53 23.62 30.78 4.61
C ASP A 53 24.75 29.78 4.24
N GLY A 54 24.64 29.12 3.08
CA GLY A 54 25.57 28.11 2.59
C GLY A 54 25.06 26.68 2.80
N PHE A 55 25.78 25.71 2.23
CA PHE A 55 25.39 24.30 2.28
C PHE A 55 25.54 23.69 3.68
N GLU A 56 24.46 23.10 4.17
CA GLU A 56 24.43 22.25 5.35
C GLU A 56 23.92 20.83 5.01
N VAL A 57 24.20 19.88 5.91
CA VAL A 57 23.80 18.48 5.70
C VAL A 57 22.29 18.37 5.78
N PHE A 58 21.67 17.83 4.73
CA PHE A 58 20.24 17.63 4.65
C PHE A 58 19.88 16.17 4.96
N ASP A 59 19.48 15.92 6.21
CA ASP A 59 19.00 14.59 6.62
C ASP A 59 17.52 14.43 6.30
N ILE A 60 17.18 13.46 5.44
CA ILE A 60 15.80 13.30 4.98
C ILE A 60 14.94 12.64 6.07
N LYS A 61 13.92 13.39 6.52
CA LYS A 61 12.76 12.91 7.27
C LYS A 61 11.53 13.11 6.41
N GLY A 62 11.23 12.11 5.60
CA GLY A 62 10.22 12.22 4.56
C GLY A 62 8.92 11.49 4.88
N VAL A 63 7.83 11.95 4.27
CA VAL A 63 6.56 11.21 4.19
C VAL A 63 6.11 11.14 2.73
N ASN A 64 5.83 9.93 2.25
CA ASN A 64 5.22 9.73 0.94
C ASN A 64 3.76 10.23 0.98
N LEU A 65 3.30 10.87 -0.08
CA LEU A 65 1.94 11.39 -0.19
C LEU A 65 1.19 10.73 -1.34
N GLY A 66 0.11 10.03 -0.99
CA GLY A 66 -0.79 9.39 -1.95
C GLY A 66 -1.76 10.38 -2.59
N LEU A 67 -2.50 9.92 -3.60
CA LEU A 67 -3.51 10.73 -4.29
C LEU A 67 -4.95 10.21 -4.06
N GLY A 68 -5.10 9.11 -3.31
CA GLY A 68 -6.39 8.52 -3.00
C GLY A 68 -7.09 9.13 -1.78
N LYS A 69 -8.42 9.05 -1.81
CA LYS A 69 -9.30 9.16 -0.63
C LYS A 69 -10.57 8.33 -0.86
N PRO A 70 -11.36 8.01 0.18
CA PRO A 70 -12.49 7.11 0.06
C PRO A 70 -13.52 7.55 -1.00
N GLY A 71 -14.09 6.57 -1.69
CA GLY A 71 -15.09 6.75 -2.74
C GLY A 71 -14.55 7.25 -4.08
N LYS A 72 -13.21 7.35 -4.23
CA LYS A 72 -12.52 7.91 -5.39
C LYS A 72 -11.27 7.10 -5.72
N PHE A 73 -10.96 6.96 -7.00
CA PHE A 73 -9.65 6.45 -7.42
C PHE A 73 -8.61 7.56 -7.34
N ALA A 74 -7.32 7.20 -7.21
CA ALA A 74 -6.22 8.17 -7.23
C ALA A 74 -6.23 9.07 -8.48
N THR A 75 -6.73 8.55 -9.61
CA THR A 75 -6.85 9.25 -10.89
C THR A 75 -8.04 10.20 -10.98
N ASP A 76 -8.92 10.24 -9.96
CA ASP A 76 -10.03 11.21 -9.89
C ASP A 76 -9.57 12.57 -9.33
N TYR A 77 -8.37 12.64 -8.73
CA TYR A 77 -7.80 13.87 -8.17
C TYR A 77 -8.73 14.65 -7.24
N SER A 78 -9.38 13.94 -6.32
CA SER A 78 -10.49 14.48 -5.54
C SER A 78 -10.08 15.24 -4.26
N ILE A 79 -8.79 15.26 -3.94
CA ILE A 79 -8.25 15.98 -2.78
C ILE A 79 -8.25 17.49 -3.08
N THR A 80 -8.84 18.25 -2.17
CA THR A 80 -9.01 19.70 -2.26
C THR A 80 -7.78 20.44 -1.75
N GLU A 81 -7.68 21.72 -2.09
CA GLU A 81 -6.61 22.59 -1.61
C GLU A 81 -6.57 22.68 -0.08
N GLU A 82 -7.74 22.77 0.56
CA GLU A 82 -7.87 22.84 2.02
C GLU A 82 -7.39 21.55 2.70
N GLU A 83 -7.71 20.40 2.11
CA GLU A 83 -7.20 19.09 2.57
C GLU A 83 -5.67 19.05 2.44
N TYR A 84 -5.10 19.45 1.30
CA TYR A 84 -3.65 19.48 1.12
C TYR A 84 -2.93 20.40 2.10
N ILE A 85 -3.40 21.64 2.29
CA ILE A 85 -2.77 22.59 3.23
C ILE A 85 -2.80 22.03 4.66
N ARG A 86 -3.93 21.43 5.06
CA ARG A 86 -4.04 20.79 6.37
C ARG A 86 -3.09 19.61 6.49
N TRP A 87 -3.00 18.76 5.48
CA TRP A 87 -2.08 17.62 5.46
C TRP A 87 -0.61 18.07 5.48
N PHE A 88 -0.21 19.10 4.74
CA PHE A 88 1.15 19.65 4.79
C PHE A 88 1.49 20.16 6.19
N THR A 89 0.55 20.84 6.84
CA THR A 89 0.71 21.30 8.23
C THR A 89 0.97 20.11 9.15
N GLN A 90 0.14 19.06 9.09
CA GLN A 90 0.28 17.88 9.94
C GLN A 90 1.55 17.06 9.62
N ILE A 91 1.91 16.94 8.34
CA ILE A 91 3.16 16.29 7.92
C ILE A 91 4.36 17.05 8.49
N GLN A 92 4.37 18.39 8.43
CA GLN A 92 5.47 19.15 9.02
C GLN A 92 5.47 19.06 10.55
N GLU A 93 4.29 19.03 11.20
CA GLU A 93 4.15 18.86 12.64
C GLU A 93 4.68 17.50 13.13
N VAL A 94 4.69 16.44 12.32
CA VAL A 94 5.33 15.16 12.66
C VAL A 94 6.87 15.29 12.73
N GLY A 95 7.44 16.40 12.25
CA GLY A 95 8.88 16.61 12.14
C GLY A 95 9.44 16.27 10.75
N ALA A 96 8.59 16.07 9.75
CA ALA A 96 9.04 15.83 8.38
C ALA A 96 9.54 17.13 7.74
N ASN A 97 10.61 17.03 6.96
CA ASN A 97 11.13 18.12 6.11
C ASN A 97 10.88 17.85 4.62
N VAL A 98 10.49 16.63 4.24
CA VAL A 98 10.26 16.23 2.85
C VAL A 98 8.89 15.60 2.67
N ILE A 99 8.20 15.99 1.60
CA ILE A 99 7.12 15.21 1.00
C ILE A 99 7.64 14.56 -0.28
N ARG A 100 7.30 13.30 -0.52
CA ARG A 100 7.50 12.65 -1.82
C ARG A 100 6.16 12.38 -2.50
N THR A 101 6.05 12.77 -3.78
CA THR A 101 4.93 12.38 -4.64
C THR A 101 5.40 11.40 -5.70
N TYR A 102 4.56 10.44 -6.07
CA TYR A 102 4.88 9.38 -7.04
C TYR A 102 4.85 9.82 -8.49
N THR A 103 3.92 10.72 -8.81
CA THR A 103 3.56 11.09 -10.16
C THR A 103 3.05 12.53 -10.18
N ILE A 104 2.70 13.03 -11.36
CA ILE A 104 2.09 14.34 -11.53
C ILE A 104 0.71 14.35 -10.85
N ALA A 105 0.59 15.14 -9.78
CA ALA A 105 -0.67 15.40 -9.11
C ALA A 105 -1.53 16.43 -9.89
N HIS A 106 -2.75 16.68 -9.42
CA HIS A 106 -3.60 17.75 -9.96
C HIS A 106 -3.03 19.14 -9.68
N ASP A 107 -3.34 20.14 -10.51
CA ASP A 107 -2.81 21.51 -10.36
C ASP A 107 -3.10 22.15 -8.99
N THR A 108 -4.15 21.65 -8.32
CA THR A 108 -4.54 22.00 -6.94
C THR A 108 -3.47 21.65 -5.91
N PHE A 109 -2.77 20.51 -6.05
CA PHE A 109 -1.65 20.15 -5.18
C PHE A 109 -0.53 21.19 -5.26
N TYR A 110 -0.12 21.54 -6.48
CA TYR A 110 0.97 22.48 -6.72
C TYR A 110 0.61 23.90 -6.24
N LYS A 111 -0.66 24.30 -6.40
CA LYS A 111 -1.16 25.55 -5.80
C LYS A 111 -1.08 25.50 -4.27
N ALA A 112 -1.59 24.43 -3.65
CA ALA A 112 -1.56 24.27 -2.20
C ALA A 112 -0.13 24.31 -1.65
N PHE A 113 0.81 23.62 -2.33
CA PHE A 113 2.20 23.54 -1.92
C PHE A 113 2.91 24.90 -2.03
N TYR A 114 2.64 25.64 -3.11
CA TYR A 114 3.08 27.04 -3.25
C TYR A 114 2.52 27.93 -2.13
N ASP A 115 1.21 27.87 -1.89
CA ASP A 115 0.54 28.71 -0.90
C ASP A 115 1.00 28.38 0.53
N TYR A 116 1.36 27.12 0.81
CA TYR A 116 1.93 26.68 2.07
C TYR A 116 3.35 27.20 2.29
N ASN A 117 4.22 27.14 1.27
CA ASN A 117 5.65 27.44 1.43
C ASN A 117 6.06 28.90 1.21
N LYS A 118 5.35 29.68 0.38
CA LYS A 118 5.80 31.02 -0.06
C LYS A 118 6.13 32.02 1.07
N ASP A 119 5.46 31.88 2.21
CA ASP A 119 5.62 32.72 3.39
C ASP A 119 6.10 31.90 4.62
N ASN A 120 6.50 30.64 4.42
CA ASN A 120 6.94 29.75 5.49
C ASN A 120 8.47 29.85 5.67
N PRO A 121 8.97 30.30 6.84
CA PRO A 121 10.41 30.40 7.09
C PRO A 121 11.10 29.04 7.23
N ASN A 122 10.34 27.95 7.40
CA ASN A 122 10.83 26.59 7.44
C ASN A 122 10.02 25.78 6.40
N PRO A 123 10.35 25.87 5.10
CA PRO A 123 9.53 25.27 4.06
C PRO A 123 9.56 23.74 4.12
N LEU A 124 8.52 23.09 3.60
CA LEU A 124 8.58 21.69 3.25
C LEU A 124 9.23 21.54 1.87
N TYR A 125 10.15 20.59 1.74
CA TYR A 125 10.74 20.24 0.45
C TYR A 125 9.95 19.13 -0.25
N LEU A 126 10.00 19.13 -1.58
CA LEU A 126 9.39 18.11 -2.44
C LEU A 126 10.48 17.29 -3.12
N ILE A 127 10.38 15.97 -3.02
CA ILE A 127 11.03 15.04 -3.96
C ILE A 127 9.96 14.54 -4.93
N HIS A 128 10.13 14.84 -6.22
CA HIS A 128 9.13 14.53 -7.23
C HIS A 128 9.48 13.22 -7.97
N GLY A 129 8.57 12.25 -7.90
CA GLY A 129 8.65 10.99 -8.62
C GLY A 129 8.15 11.10 -10.05
N VAL A 130 8.88 10.47 -10.97
CA VAL A 130 8.46 10.28 -12.36
C VAL A 130 8.04 8.83 -12.56
N TRP A 131 6.74 8.58 -12.36
CA TRP A 131 6.14 7.25 -12.48
C TRP A 131 6.13 6.73 -13.92
N VAL A 132 6.28 5.41 -14.07
CA VAL A 132 6.15 4.67 -15.34
C VAL A 132 4.86 3.88 -15.31
N ASP A 133 4.09 3.98 -16.39
CA ASP A 133 2.79 3.32 -16.48
C ASP A 133 2.86 1.79 -16.42
N ASP A 134 1.98 1.15 -15.62
CA ASP A 134 1.93 -0.30 -15.44
C ASP A 134 1.80 -1.05 -16.77
N TYR A 135 1.01 -0.53 -17.72
CA TYR A 135 0.92 -1.15 -19.04
C TYR A 135 2.25 -1.00 -19.77
N MET A 136 2.95 0.13 -19.66
CA MET A 136 4.27 0.27 -20.26
C MET A 136 5.29 -0.70 -19.65
N LEU A 137 5.28 -0.88 -18.33
CA LEU A 137 6.14 -1.82 -17.61
C LEU A 137 5.90 -3.28 -18.04
N ASN A 138 4.66 -3.64 -18.38
CA ASN A 138 4.26 -5.02 -18.70
C ASN A 138 4.07 -5.33 -20.20
N SER A 139 4.09 -4.33 -21.10
CA SER A 139 3.72 -4.53 -22.52
C SER A 139 4.83 -4.29 -23.53
N HIS A 140 5.85 -3.50 -23.19
CA HIS A 140 6.96 -3.22 -24.09
C HIS A 140 8.04 -4.29 -23.99
N ARG A 141 8.71 -4.56 -25.11
CA ARG A 141 9.74 -5.62 -25.17
C ARG A 141 10.99 -5.17 -24.43
N ASP A 142 11.55 -4.00 -24.75
CA ASP A 142 12.74 -3.46 -24.09
C ASP A 142 12.59 -1.96 -23.76
N ALA A 143 13.44 -1.45 -22.86
CA ALA A 143 13.40 -0.05 -22.40
C ALA A 143 13.74 0.99 -23.49
N PHE A 144 14.40 0.60 -24.58
CA PHE A 144 14.71 1.48 -25.72
C PHE A 144 13.61 1.49 -26.78
N ASP A 145 12.47 0.85 -26.54
CA ASP A 145 11.29 1.05 -27.37
C ASP A 145 10.96 2.55 -27.45
N LYS A 146 10.80 3.06 -28.68
CA LYS A 146 10.64 4.50 -28.91
C LYS A 146 9.46 5.11 -28.17
N LYS A 147 8.40 4.33 -27.95
CA LYS A 147 7.24 4.80 -27.19
C LYS A 147 7.58 4.82 -25.71
N PHE A 148 8.17 3.75 -25.17
CA PHE A 148 8.58 3.68 -23.78
C PHE A 148 9.56 4.82 -23.40
N GLU A 149 10.69 4.93 -24.11
CA GLU A 149 11.71 5.97 -23.88
C GLU A 149 11.11 7.37 -24.08
N GLY A 150 10.31 7.53 -25.14
CA GLY A 150 9.69 8.80 -25.51
C GLY A 150 8.68 9.30 -24.47
N ASP A 151 7.83 8.41 -23.96
CA ASP A 151 6.80 8.74 -22.98
C ASP A 151 7.44 9.05 -21.61
N LEU A 152 8.40 8.24 -21.15
CA LEU A 152 9.12 8.50 -19.90
C LEU A 152 9.87 9.84 -19.94
N LEU A 153 10.60 10.11 -21.03
CA LEU A 153 11.30 11.38 -21.17
C LEU A 153 10.34 12.56 -21.25
N LYS A 154 9.18 12.37 -21.89
CA LYS A 154 8.15 13.40 -21.95
C LYS A 154 7.63 13.69 -20.53
N ASP A 155 7.35 12.67 -19.73
CA ASP A 155 6.88 12.85 -18.36
C ASP A 155 7.95 13.52 -17.47
N CYS A 156 9.24 13.19 -17.65
CA CYS A 156 10.35 13.91 -17.00
C CYS A 156 10.31 15.43 -17.31
N LYS A 157 10.09 15.79 -18.58
CA LYS A 157 10.01 17.20 -19.02
C LYS A 157 8.73 17.90 -18.56
N ASP A 158 7.60 17.20 -18.57
CA ASP A 158 6.33 17.70 -18.04
C ASP A 158 6.49 18.03 -16.55
N VAL A 159 7.09 17.14 -15.75
CA VAL A 159 7.37 17.38 -14.32
C VAL A 159 8.20 18.64 -14.13
N ILE A 160 9.30 18.79 -14.88
CA ILE A 160 10.13 20.00 -14.82
C ILE A 160 9.29 21.25 -15.14
N ASP A 161 8.56 21.26 -16.25
CA ASP A 161 7.74 22.42 -16.62
C ASP A 161 6.63 22.72 -15.60
N ILE A 162 6.10 21.70 -14.93
CA ILE A 162 5.08 21.82 -13.89
C ILE A 162 5.64 22.50 -12.64
N ILE A 163 6.80 22.06 -12.13
CA ILE A 163 7.36 22.63 -10.90
C ILE A 163 7.76 24.10 -11.08
N HIS A 164 8.09 24.51 -12.31
CA HIS A 164 8.40 25.90 -12.67
C HIS A 164 7.15 26.74 -13.02
N GLY A 165 5.94 26.17 -12.86
CA GLY A 165 4.69 26.87 -13.15
C GLY A 165 4.48 27.22 -14.63
N ARG A 166 5.04 26.41 -15.56
CA ARG A 166 4.99 26.64 -17.00
C ARG A 166 4.42 25.47 -17.79
N HIS A 167 3.36 24.83 -17.29
CA HIS A 167 2.76 23.69 -17.98
C HIS A 167 1.23 23.71 -18.00
N LYS A 168 0.65 23.17 -19.07
CA LYS A 168 -0.79 22.92 -19.24
C LYS A 168 -0.98 21.52 -19.79
N ARG A 169 -1.86 20.74 -19.16
CA ARG A 169 -2.31 19.46 -19.70
C ARG A 169 -3.67 19.59 -20.37
N ALA A 170 -3.85 18.85 -21.45
CA ALA A 170 -5.13 18.80 -22.16
C ALA A 170 -6.21 18.24 -21.23
N ALA A 171 -7.47 18.56 -21.53
CA ALA A 171 -8.57 18.07 -20.73
C ALA A 171 -8.70 16.55 -20.86
N LEU A 172 -8.65 15.84 -19.74
CA LEU A 172 -9.10 14.46 -19.64
C LEU A 172 -10.61 14.46 -19.33
N GLU A 173 -11.35 13.44 -19.77
CA GLU A 173 -12.82 13.38 -19.64
C GLU A 173 -13.32 13.61 -18.21
N THR A 174 -12.57 13.16 -17.21
CA THR A 174 -12.96 13.21 -15.78
C THR A 174 -12.30 14.32 -14.98
N VAL A 175 -11.17 14.88 -15.46
CA VAL A 175 -10.31 15.80 -14.70
C VAL A 175 -10.34 17.23 -15.26
N GLY A 176 -10.83 17.41 -16.49
CA GLY A 176 -10.82 18.70 -17.16
C GLY A 176 -9.40 19.19 -17.47
N LYS A 177 -9.29 20.44 -17.94
CA LYS A 177 -8.01 21.07 -18.30
C LYS A 177 -7.24 21.46 -17.04
N GLN A 178 -5.97 21.06 -16.96
CA GLN A 178 -5.06 21.36 -15.85
C GLN A 178 -4.12 22.50 -16.21
N ASN A 179 -3.88 23.42 -15.28
CA ASN A 179 -3.02 24.59 -15.50
C ASN A 179 -2.04 24.83 -14.34
N TYR A 180 -0.80 24.38 -14.53
CA TYR A 180 0.28 24.50 -13.57
C TYR A 180 0.98 25.85 -13.77
N LYS A 181 0.60 26.82 -12.94
CA LYS A 181 1.02 28.23 -13.05
C LYS A 181 1.79 28.75 -11.83
N TYR A 182 2.00 27.89 -10.84
CA TYR A 182 2.68 28.22 -9.60
C TYR A 182 4.08 27.63 -9.63
N ASP A 183 5.09 28.49 -9.45
CA ASP A 183 6.48 28.08 -9.40
C ASP A 183 6.80 27.61 -7.98
N ILE A 184 6.88 26.29 -7.81
CA ILE A 184 7.28 25.63 -6.56
C ILE A 184 8.74 25.19 -6.59
N SER A 185 9.46 25.47 -7.68
CA SER A 185 10.81 25.00 -7.91
C SER A 185 11.80 25.39 -6.78
N PRO A 186 11.67 26.53 -6.06
CA PRO A 186 12.53 26.82 -4.90
C PRO A 186 12.46 25.81 -3.76
N TRP A 187 11.42 24.96 -3.73
CA TRP A 187 11.22 23.94 -2.70
C TRP A 187 11.22 22.51 -3.26
N VAL A 188 11.66 22.31 -4.51
CA VAL A 188 11.83 20.97 -5.08
C VAL A 188 13.28 20.55 -4.93
N TYR A 189 13.55 19.60 -4.03
CA TYR A 189 14.89 19.11 -3.68
C TYR A 189 15.51 18.24 -4.79
N GLY A 190 14.67 17.44 -5.46
CA GLY A 190 15.15 16.51 -6.47
C GLY A 190 14.08 15.63 -7.09
N TYR A 191 14.56 14.71 -7.92
CA TYR A 191 13.74 13.79 -8.68
C TYR A 191 14.08 12.33 -8.38
N ILE A 192 13.08 11.47 -8.41
CA ILE A 192 13.26 10.00 -8.46
C ILE A 192 12.60 9.50 -9.74
N VAL A 193 13.40 9.02 -10.68
CA VAL A 193 12.90 8.52 -11.98
C VAL A 193 12.63 7.03 -11.91
N GLY A 194 11.43 6.62 -12.34
CA GLY A 194 11.05 5.21 -12.41
C GLY A 194 10.17 4.75 -11.24
N VAL A 195 10.03 3.43 -11.17
CA VAL A 195 9.20 2.70 -10.21
C VAL A 195 9.98 1.51 -9.64
N GLU A 196 9.32 0.63 -8.90
CA GLU A 196 9.84 -0.71 -8.60
C GLU A 196 9.96 -1.50 -9.91
N TRP A 197 11.15 -1.53 -10.51
CA TRP A 197 11.38 -2.14 -11.82
C TRP A 197 11.18 -3.66 -11.77
N GLU A 198 10.34 -4.19 -12.64
CA GLU A 198 10.22 -5.65 -12.79
C GLU A 198 11.52 -6.26 -13.30
N GLY A 199 11.92 -7.40 -12.72
CA GLY A 199 13.15 -8.09 -13.14
C GLY A 199 13.12 -8.48 -14.62
N ASP A 200 11.93 -8.82 -15.14
CA ASP A 200 11.73 -9.24 -16.53
C ASP A 200 12.12 -8.15 -17.54
N ILE A 201 11.69 -6.89 -17.35
CA ILE A 201 12.02 -5.81 -18.31
C ILE A 201 13.51 -5.44 -18.26
N VAL A 202 14.12 -5.47 -17.08
CA VAL A 202 15.55 -5.20 -16.89
C VAL A 202 16.38 -6.29 -17.58
N ALA A 203 16.09 -7.56 -17.28
CA ALA A 203 16.79 -8.70 -17.87
C ALA A 203 16.57 -8.76 -19.39
N PHE A 204 15.34 -8.56 -19.87
CA PHE A 204 15.07 -8.54 -21.30
C PHE A 204 15.87 -7.43 -22.01
N THR A 205 15.90 -6.21 -21.46
CA THR A 205 16.66 -5.10 -22.05
C THR A 205 18.17 -5.38 -22.09
N ASN A 206 18.69 -6.03 -21.04
CA ASN A 206 20.10 -6.37 -20.93
C ASN A 206 20.51 -7.50 -21.88
N GLU A 207 19.69 -8.53 -22.04
CA GLU A 207 20.08 -9.79 -22.69
C GLU A 207 19.62 -9.92 -24.16
N THR A 208 18.60 -9.18 -24.60
CA THR A 208 18.03 -9.40 -25.95
C THR A 208 18.67 -8.60 -27.08
N ALA A 209 19.37 -7.51 -26.76
CA ALA A 209 20.09 -6.69 -27.72
C ALA A 209 21.61 -6.85 -27.53
N GLU A 210 22.38 -6.65 -28.61
CA GLU A 210 23.83 -6.51 -28.47
C GLU A 210 24.15 -5.38 -27.47
N GLN A 211 25.17 -5.60 -26.64
CA GLN A 211 25.64 -4.60 -25.67
C GLN A 211 25.88 -3.26 -26.38
N ARG A 212 25.17 -2.23 -25.92
CA ARG A 212 25.28 -0.88 -26.48
C ARG A 212 26.58 -0.21 -26.07
N GLU A 213 27.00 0.76 -26.86
CA GLU A 213 28.08 1.65 -26.49
C GLU A 213 27.75 2.38 -25.19
N GLN A 214 28.75 2.57 -24.33
CA GLN A 214 28.61 3.31 -23.08
C GLN A 214 28.14 4.73 -23.36
N TYR A 215 27.17 5.21 -22.57
CA TYR A 215 26.55 6.51 -22.75
C TYR A 215 27.53 7.63 -22.39
N LYS A 216 27.54 8.70 -23.19
CA LYS A 216 28.39 9.88 -23.02
C LYS A 216 27.55 11.14 -23.18
N GLY A 217 26.85 11.50 -22.12
CA GLY A 217 26.08 12.75 -22.02
C GLY A 217 26.93 13.92 -21.54
N LYS A 218 26.27 15.07 -21.38
CA LYS A 218 26.91 16.28 -20.87
C LYS A 218 27.05 16.25 -19.34
N TYR A 219 26.08 15.67 -18.67
CA TYR A 219 25.91 15.63 -17.21
C TYR A 219 26.13 14.22 -16.66
N LEU A 220 25.67 13.19 -17.37
CA LEU A 220 25.83 11.78 -17.00
C LEU A 220 26.55 10.99 -18.08
N TYR A 221 27.31 9.98 -17.68
CA TYR A 221 27.94 9.01 -18.56
C TYR A 221 27.97 7.65 -17.88
N THR A 222 28.22 6.58 -18.64
CA THR A 222 28.29 5.23 -18.07
C THR A 222 29.66 4.60 -18.19
N GLU A 223 29.99 3.75 -17.23
CA GLU A 223 31.17 2.88 -17.23
C GLU A 223 30.76 1.45 -16.89
N ASN A 224 31.12 0.48 -17.73
CA ASN A 224 30.76 -0.93 -17.57
C ASN A 224 29.26 -1.20 -17.37
N ALA A 225 28.40 -0.27 -17.80
CA ALA A 225 26.97 -0.36 -17.60
C ALA A 225 26.31 -1.38 -18.53
N ALA A 226 25.30 -2.07 -18.00
CA ALA A 226 24.36 -2.87 -18.78
C ALA A 226 23.42 -1.97 -19.59
N ASN A 227 22.74 -2.53 -20.59
CA ASN A 227 21.86 -1.78 -21.49
C ASN A 227 20.76 -1.00 -20.73
N PHE A 228 20.19 -1.54 -19.66
CA PHE A 228 19.18 -0.86 -18.87
C PHE A 228 19.73 0.35 -18.11
N GLU A 229 20.95 0.26 -17.56
CA GLU A 229 21.64 1.39 -16.93
C GLU A 229 22.03 2.47 -17.95
N ILE A 230 22.44 2.08 -19.16
CA ILE A 230 22.66 2.98 -20.30
C ILE A 230 21.38 3.74 -20.64
N PHE A 231 20.23 3.06 -20.62
CA PHE A 231 18.93 3.67 -20.83
C PHE A 231 18.64 4.72 -19.74
N LEU A 232 18.77 4.36 -18.46
CA LEU A 232 18.55 5.27 -17.34
C LEU A 232 19.45 6.50 -17.40
N ALA A 233 20.76 6.32 -17.67
CA ALA A 233 21.71 7.41 -17.85
C ALA A 233 21.29 8.38 -18.96
N SER A 234 20.77 7.86 -20.07
CA SER A 234 20.28 8.66 -21.19
C SER A 234 19.03 9.49 -20.85
N ILE A 235 18.12 8.94 -20.04
CA ILE A 235 16.93 9.65 -19.57
C ILE A 235 17.34 10.75 -18.58
N GLY A 236 18.16 10.40 -17.59
CA GLY A 236 18.63 11.34 -16.57
C GLY A 236 19.42 12.52 -17.17
N ASP A 237 20.35 12.26 -18.10
CA ASP A 237 21.14 13.31 -18.74
C ASP A 237 20.26 14.32 -19.48
N ARG A 238 19.27 13.82 -20.24
CA ARG A 238 18.33 14.65 -21.00
C ARG A 238 17.35 15.41 -20.12
N MET A 239 17.02 14.86 -18.95
CA MET A 239 16.22 15.55 -17.93
C MET A 239 17.00 16.72 -17.34
N ILE A 240 18.25 16.49 -16.92
CA ILE A 240 19.15 17.53 -16.38
C ILE A 240 19.43 18.59 -17.44
N GLU A 241 19.70 18.19 -18.69
CA GLU A 241 19.91 19.09 -19.82
C GLU A 241 18.71 20.00 -20.03
N TYR A 242 17.51 19.44 -20.06
CA TYR A 242 16.30 20.20 -20.28
C TYR A 242 16.09 21.27 -19.20
N GLU A 243 16.24 20.91 -17.93
CA GLU A 243 16.08 21.87 -16.83
C GLU A 243 17.16 22.95 -16.86
N THR A 244 18.41 22.54 -17.06
CA THR A 244 19.56 23.46 -17.10
C THR A 244 19.42 24.46 -18.24
N GLU A 245 19.11 24.00 -19.46
CA GLU A 245 19.02 24.89 -20.61
C GLU A 245 17.78 25.78 -20.55
N LYS A 246 16.65 25.27 -20.07
CA LYS A 246 15.39 26.01 -20.09
C LYS A 246 15.21 26.96 -18.91
N TYR A 247 15.64 26.54 -17.73
CA TYR A 247 15.41 27.26 -16.48
C TYR A 247 16.70 27.75 -15.83
N GLY A 248 17.87 27.21 -16.20
CA GLY A 248 19.15 27.56 -15.57
C GLY A 248 19.27 27.04 -14.15
N THR A 249 18.50 26.00 -13.80
CA THR A 249 18.55 25.36 -12.49
C THR A 249 18.95 23.89 -12.64
N GLN A 250 19.55 23.32 -11.59
CA GLN A 250 19.74 21.88 -11.45
C GLN A 250 19.32 21.42 -10.06
N ARG A 251 18.90 20.15 -9.96
CA ARG A 251 18.47 19.50 -8.72
C ARG A 251 19.11 18.13 -8.58
N THR A 252 18.99 17.52 -7.39
CA THR A 252 19.45 16.14 -7.18
C THR A 252 18.63 15.16 -8.01
N LEU A 253 19.25 14.06 -8.45
CA LEU A 253 18.60 13.01 -9.23
C LEU A 253 18.86 11.62 -8.65
N ALA A 254 17.84 10.79 -8.59
CA ALA A 254 17.96 9.36 -8.34
C ALA A 254 17.13 8.55 -9.32
N PHE A 255 17.48 7.27 -9.44
CA PHE A 255 16.66 6.26 -10.10
C PHE A 255 16.05 5.35 -9.05
N SER A 256 14.74 5.09 -9.16
CA SER A 256 14.04 4.17 -8.28
C SER A 256 14.65 2.77 -8.39
N ASN A 257 14.85 2.11 -7.26
CA ASN A 257 15.30 0.72 -7.18
C ASN A 257 14.65 0.03 -5.95
N TRP A 258 14.70 -1.30 -5.93
CA TRP A 258 14.08 -2.14 -4.90
C TRP A 258 14.70 -3.54 -4.95
N PRO A 259 14.41 -4.42 -3.97
CA PRO A 259 15.16 -5.65 -3.83
C PRO A 259 15.13 -6.55 -5.06
N ALA A 260 14.08 -6.57 -5.88
CA ALA A 260 14.06 -7.45 -7.07
C ALA A 260 15.20 -7.14 -8.06
N THR A 261 15.60 -5.87 -8.19
CA THR A 261 16.60 -5.38 -9.16
C THR A 261 17.82 -4.73 -8.50
N ASP A 262 18.07 -5.02 -7.22
CA ASP A 262 19.23 -4.54 -6.48
C ASP A 262 20.58 -4.90 -7.16
N PRO A 263 21.71 -4.29 -6.76
CA PRO A 263 22.97 -4.44 -7.49
C PRO A 263 23.70 -5.75 -7.18
N PHE A 264 23.20 -6.57 -6.26
CA PHE A 264 23.94 -7.70 -5.70
C PHE A 264 23.87 -8.95 -6.59
N LEU A 265 24.90 -9.78 -6.48
CA LEU A 265 24.91 -11.13 -7.03
C LEU A 265 24.52 -12.12 -5.93
N TYR A 266 23.66 -13.06 -6.30
CA TYR A 266 23.17 -14.11 -5.41
C TYR A 266 23.65 -15.48 -5.91
N PRO A 267 23.79 -16.47 -4.99
CA PRO A 267 23.92 -17.88 -5.35
C PRO A 267 22.87 -18.30 -6.40
N GLU A 268 23.25 -19.17 -7.34
CA GLU A 268 22.44 -19.54 -8.52
C GLU A 268 21.07 -20.11 -8.13
N ASP A 269 21.04 -20.94 -7.11
CA ASP A 269 19.84 -21.52 -6.51
C ASP A 269 18.88 -20.46 -5.94
N LEU A 270 19.40 -19.51 -5.16
CA LEU A 270 18.61 -18.37 -4.67
C LEU A 270 18.12 -17.48 -5.82
N ALA A 271 18.97 -17.27 -6.83
CA ALA A 271 18.63 -16.46 -7.99
C ALA A 271 17.47 -17.07 -8.80
N ILE A 272 17.45 -18.39 -8.96
CA ILE A 272 16.35 -19.10 -9.63
C ILE A 272 15.07 -19.01 -8.80
N GLN A 273 15.14 -19.32 -7.50
CA GLN A 273 13.96 -19.39 -6.64
C GLN A 273 13.27 -18.03 -6.45
N TYR A 274 14.05 -16.99 -6.16
CA TYR A 274 13.55 -15.64 -5.86
C TYR A 274 13.56 -14.72 -7.06
N ARG A 275 13.79 -15.27 -8.26
CA ARG A 275 13.82 -14.52 -9.53
C ARG A 275 14.83 -13.37 -9.50
N LYS A 276 15.96 -13.55 -8.82
CA LYS A 276 17.06 -12.58 -8.74
C LYS A 276 18.00 -12.69 -9.94
N PHE A 277 17.41 -12.61 -11.14
CA PHE A 277 18.12 -12.68 -12.43
C PHE A 277 18.37 -11.30 -13.07
N ALA A 278 17.93 -10.22 -12.42
CA ALA A 278 18.06 -8.85 -12.90
C ALA A 278 18.80 -7.96 -11.88
N ARG A 279 19.56 -6.99 -12.38
CA ARG A 279 20.34 -6.04 -11.57
C ARG A 279 20.34 -4.66 -12.22
N VAL A 280 20.24 -3.64 -11.39
CA VAL A 280 20.44 -2.24 -11.73
C VAL A 280 21.39 -1.64 -10.69
N ASP A 281 22.62 -1.36 -11.11
CA ASP A 281 23.65 -0.73 -10.31
C ASP A 281 23.89 0.70 -10.78
N VAL A 282 23.34 1.65 -10.02
CA VAL A 282 23.50 3.09 -10.29
C VAL A 282 24.94 3.56 -10.12
N GLU A 283 25.84 2.77 -9.53
CA GLU A 283 27.27 3.08 -9.55
C GLU A 283 27.85 3.04 -10.97
N ASN A 284 27.22 2.36 -11.93
CA ASN A 284 27.66 2.38 -13.32
C ASN A 284 27.25 3.66 -14.07
N ILE A 285 26.44 4.54 -13.45
CA ILE A 285 26.01 5.83 -13.98
C ILE A 285 26.75 6.95 -13.25
N LYS A 286 27.75 7.55 -13.91
CA LYS A 286 28.64 8.55 -13.35
C LYS A 286 28.22 9.96 -13.73
N SER A 287 28.48 10.92 -12.84
CA SER A 287 28.24 12.34 -13.07
C SER A 287 29.50 13.05 -13.58
N THR A 288 29.33 13.98 -14.52
CA THR A 288 30.37 14.93 -14.90
C THR A 288 30.37 16.11 -13.92
N ARG A 289 31.42 16.93 -13.97
CA ARG A 289 31.50 18.19 -13.20
C ARG A 289 30.42 19.22 -13.57
N ASP A 290 29.76 19.06 -14.72
CA ASP A 290 28.75 19.99 -15.19
C ASP A 290 27.38 19.70 -14.52
N PHE A 291 27.25 18.56 -13.82
CA PHE A 291 26.11 18.27 -12.97
C PHE A 291 26.41 18.65 -11.51
N ILE A 292 25.95 19.82 -11.12
CA ILE A 292 26.18 20.42 -9.81
C ILE A 292 25.31 19.76 -8.73
N GLY A 293 24.09 19.34 -9.10
CA GLY A 293 23.12 18.73 -8.17
C GLY A 293 23.51 17.34 -7.68
N GLY A 294 24.22 16.55 -8.50
CA GLY A 294 24.69 15.22 -8.11
C GLY A 294 23.59 14.16 -8.02
N GLN A 295 24.02 12.90 -7.85
CA GLN A 295 23.14 11.73 -7.77
C GLN A 295 23.11 11.14 -6.36
N TYR A 296 21.99 10.52 -6.01
CA TYR A 296 21.86 9.67 -4.83
C TYR A 296 21.17 8.34 -5.22
N ALA A 297 21.41 7.29 -4.45
CA ALA A 297 20.77 6.00 -4.65
C ALA A 297 19.44 5.95 -3.86
N SER A 298 18.39 5.43 -4.49
CA SER A 298 17.03 5.43 -3.95
C SER A 298 16.49 4.00 -3.89
N TYR A 299 16.05 3.57 -2.71
CA TYR A 299 15.55 2.22 -2.50
C TYR A 299 14.21 2.16 -1.77
N HIS A 300 13.30 1.30 -2.24
CA HIS A 300 12.08 0.90 -1.54
C HIS A 300 12.35 -0.39 -0.77
N ILE A 301 12.54 -0.32 0.55
CA ILE A 301 12.92 -1.49 1.35
C ILE A 301 11.95 -1.65 2.52
N TYR A 302 11.40 -2.86 2.63
CA TYR A 302 10.48 -3.24 3.70
C TYR A 302 11.09 -4.35 4.56
N PRO A 303 10.74 -4.45 5.85
CA PRO A 303 11.33 -5.45 6.75
C PRO A 303 11.18 -6.90 6.22
N TYR A 304 10.01 -7.21 5.68
CA TYR A 304 9.64 -8.50 5.12
C TYR A 304 10.06 -8.73 3.65
N TYR A 305 10.75 -7.77 3.02
CA TYR A 305 11.24 -7.89 1.64
C TYR A 305 12.56 -7.10 1.45
N PRO A 306 13.71 -7.77 1.28
CA PRO A 306 13.84 -9.15 0.79
C PRO A 306 13.90 -10.23 1.87
N GLU A 307 12.95 -11.16 1.82
CA GLU A 307 12.90 -12.35 2.66
C GLU A 307 14.08 -13.30 2.44
N TYR A 308 14.68 -13.26 1.24
CA TYR A 308 15.77 -14.14 0.86
C TYR A 308 17.14 -13.77 1.43
N ASP A 309 17.25 -12.60 2.05
CA ASP A 309 18.51 -12.20 2.68
C ASP A 309 18.88 -13.08 3.88
N ASN A 310 17.87 -13.65 4.53
CA ASN A 310 18.05 -14.62 5.62
C ASN A 310 18.83 -15.87 5.17
N PHE A 311 18.81 -16.20 3.87
CA PHE A 311 19.55 -17.35 3.33
C PHE A 311 21.03 -17.06 3.10
N LEU A 312 21.44 -15.79 3.12
CA LEU A 312 22.85 -15.42 3.01
C LEU A 312 23.56 -15.56 4.36
N ASP A 313 22.87 -15.26 5.47
CA ASP A 313 23.36 -15.51 6.83
C ASP A 313 22.21 -15.62 7.84
N GLN A 314 21.85 -16.86 8.20
CA GLN A 314 20.78 -17.17 9.17
C GLN A 314 21.11 -16.74 10.61
N THR A 315 22.35 -16.36 10.91
CA THR A 315 22.72 -15.84 12.24
C THR A 315 22.35 -14.36 12.40
N THR A 316 21.94 -13.71 11.31
CA THR A 316 21.56 -12.30 11.29
C THR A 316 20.23 -12.10 12.02
N GLU A 317 20.28 -11.47 13.21
CA GLU A 317 19.05 -11.17 13.97
C GLU A 317 18.20 -10.06 13.33
N ASN A 318 18.79 -9.14 12.58
CA ASN A 318 18.08 -8.04 11.91
C ASN A 318 18.50 -7.96 10.44
N THR A 319 17.82 -8.75 9.60
CA THR A 319 18.09 -8.83 8.16
C THR A 319 17.87 -7.50 7.47
N TYR A 320 16.87 -6.72 7.88
CA TYR A 320 16.65 -5.35 7.39
C TYR A 320 17.90 -4.47 7.58
N LEU A 321 18.40 -4.34 8.80
CA LEU A 321 19.60 -3.54 9.09
C LEU A 321 20.84 -4.06 8.33
N SER A 322 21.03 -5.38 8.27
CA SER A 322 22.14 -5.99 7.53
C SER A 322 22.09 -5.66 6.04
N TYR A 323 20.89 -5.78 5.44
CA TYR A 323 20.65 -5.42 4.05
C TYR A 323 20.97 -3.94 3.78
N LEU A 324 20.48 -3.04 4.63
CA LEU A 324 20.76 -1.60 4.55
C LEU A 324 22.25 -1.29 4.66
N ALA A 325 22.97 -1.94 5.58
CA ALA A 325 24.41 -1.74 5.74
C ALA A 325 25.20 -2.17 4.50
N ARG A 326 24.81 -3.25 3.83
CA ARG A 326 25.43 -3.67 2.56
C ARG A 326 25.14 -2.71 1.42
N LEU A 327 23.92 -2.17 1.33
CA LEU A 327 23.62 -1.11 0.36
C LEU A 327 24.52 0.11 0.60
N ASN A 328 24.66 0.56 1.85
CA ASN A 328 25.54 1.68 2.16
C ASN A 328 27.00 1.39 1.79
N GLN A 329 27.48 0.17 2.04
CA GLN A 329 28.83 -0.24 1.71
C GLN A 329 29.08 -0.33 0.20
N HIS A 330 28.05 -0.68 -0.58
CA HIS A 330 28.14 -0.80 -2.05
C HIS A 330 28.22 0.56 -2.74
N HIS A 331 27.47 1.56 -2.24
CA HIS A 331 27.36 2.86 -2.89
C HIS A 331 28.45 3.85 -2.48
N THR A 332 28.93 4.62 -3.46
CA THR A 332 29.81 5.78 -3.22
C THR A 332 29.03 7.10 -3.10
N GLN A 333 27.76 7.06 -3.50
CA GLN A 333 26.79 8.16 -3.40
C GLN A 333 25.91 7.99 -2.16
N PRO A 334 25.24 9.05 -1.68
CA PRO A 334 24.31 8.95 -0.56
C PRO A 334 23.19 7.97 -0.89
N VAL A 335 22.77 7.17 0.10
CA VAL A 335 21.66 6.22 -0.06
C VAL A 335 20.46 6.71 0.74
N VAL A 336 19.29 6.78 0.09
CA VAL A 336 18.01 7.15 0.71
C VAL A 336 17.06 5.98 0.61
N ILE A 337 16.42 5.63 1.73
CA ILE A 337 15.30 4.70 1.72
C ILE A 337 14.04 5.49 1.41
N SER A 338 13.71 5.60 0.12
CA SER A 338 12.60 6.42 -0.36
C SER A 338 11.22 5.82 -0.06
N GLU A 339 11.18 4.57 0.41
CA GLU A 339 10.02 3.95 1.04
C GLU A 339 10.42 2.95 2.11
N PHE A 340 9.82 3.11 3.30
CA PHE A 340 9.78 2.11 4.35
C PHE A 340 8.51 2.26 5.18
N GLY A 341 8.04 1.19 5.81
CA GLY A 341 6.88 1.23 6.69
C GLY A 341 6.29 -0.14 6.95
N VAL A 342 5.23 -0.17 7.76
CA VAL A 342 4.39 -1.36 8.00
C VAL A 342 2.92 -0.93 8.12
N PRO A 343 1.94 -1.79 7.79
CA PRO A 343 0.52 -1.43 7.87
C PRO A 343 -0.14 -1.81 9.21
N SER A 344 -1.10 -1.00 9.66
CA SER A 344 -1.91 -1.23 10.87
C SER A 344 -3.21 -2.01 10.57
N SER A 345 -3.11 -3.14 9.88
CA SER A 345 -4.26 -3.95 9.41
C SER A 345 -4.46 -5.24 10.20
N ARG A 346 -5.68 -5.79 10.15
CA ARG A 346 -5.95 -7.17 10.60
C ARG A 346 -5.35 -8.22 9.66
N GLY A 347 -5.43 -7.95 8.36
CA GLY A 347 -4.78 -8.69 7.30
C GLY A 347 -3.28 -8.81 7.50
N MET A 348 -2.67 -9.92 7.09
CA MET A 348 -1.22 -10.10 7.01
C MET A 348 -0.84 -10.82 5.73
N ALA A 349 0.21 -10.33 5.06
CA ALA A 349 0.69 -10.92 3.81
C ALA A 349 2.07 -11.57 3.93
N SER A 350 2.88 -11.12 4.88
CA SER A 350 4.20 -11.68 5.15
C SER A 350 4.62 -11.36 6.58
N TYR A 351 5.50 -12.16 7.16
CA TYR A 351 6.11 -11.83 8.44
C TYR A 351 7.49 -11.18 8.24
N GLU A 352 7.90 -10.41 9.24
CA GLU A 352 9.30 -10.05 9.41
C GLU A 352 10.13 -11.29 9.79
N GLN A 353 11.27 -11.53 9.13
CA GLN A 353 12.08 -12.75 9.32
C GLN A 353 12.37 -13.03 10.80
N ASN A 354 12.88 -12.02 11.53
CA ASN A 354 12.95 -12.09 12.99
C ASN A 354 11.62 -11.66 13.62
N ARG A 355 10.80 -12.66 13.95
CA ARG A 355 9.47 -12.47 14.57
C ARG A 355 9.51 -11.63 15.86
N ASN A 356 10.65 -11.58 16.56
CA ASN A 356 10.77 -10.80 17.80
C ASN A 356 10.81 -9.28 17.56
N LEU A 357 11.10 -8.83 16.33
CA LEU A 357 11.10 -7.42 15.98
C LEU A 357 9.69 -6.88 15.71
N GLY A 358 8.72 -7.75 15.42
CA GLY A 358 7.30 -7.36 15.33
C GLY A 358 6.96 -6.44 14.14
N ARG A 359 7.65 -6.54 13.01
CA ARG A 359 7.53 -5.62 11.85
C ARG A 359 6.88 -6.28 10.63
N ASN A 360 5.80 -7.03 10.85
CA ASN A 360 5.14 -7.82 9.80
C ASN A 360 4.44 -6.94 8.74
N GLN A 361 4.13 -7.51 7.58
CA GLN A 361 3.27 -6.89 6.58
C GLN A 361 1.80 -7.02 6.99
N GLY A 362 1.43 -6.36 8.08
CA GLY A 362 0.10 -6.37 8.68
C GLY A 362 0.02 -7.20 9.95
N ASN A 363 -1.19 -7.42 10.46
CA ASN A 363 -1.46 -7.95 11.81
C ASN A 363 -0.74 -7.14 12.91
N LEU A 364 -0.80 -5.81 12.80
CA LEU A 364 -0.29 -4.84 13.76
C LEU A 364 -1.38 -3.83 14.10
N ASN A 365 -1.48 -3.43 15.37
CA ASN A 365 -2.30 -2.29 15.75
C ASN A 365 -1.57 -0.96 15.49
N GLU A 366 -2.26 0.17 15.69
CA GLU A 366 -1.69 1.50 15.39
C GLU A 366 -0.47 1.84 16.26
N GLN A 367 -0.48 1.49 17.55
CA GLN A 367 0.69 1.62 18.41
C GLN A 367 1.89 0.82 17.87
N GLN A 368 1.70 -0.47 17.59
CA GLN A 368 2.73 -1.37 17.06
C GLN A 368 3.26 -0.89 15.71
N GLN A 369 2.39 -0.33 14.86
CA GLN A 369 2.78 0.30 13.61
C GLN A 369 3.77 1.46 13.87
N GLY A 370 3.46 2.34 14.82
CA GLY A 370 4.34 3.46 15.19
C GLY A 370 5.68 3.00 15.73
N GLU A 371 5.68 2.03 16.64
CA GLU A 371 6.89 1.44 17.22
C GLU A 371 7.77 0.80 16.13
N ALA A 372 7.17 0.05 15.20
CA ALA A 372 7.87 -0.56 14.08
C ALA A 372 8.46 0.48 13.12
N ILE A 373 7.72 1.55 12.77
CA ILE A 373 8.23 2.64 11.91
C ILE A 373 9.44 3.33 12.57
N VAL A 374 9.36 3.64 13.86
CA VAL A 374 10.50 4.23 14.59
C VAL A 374 11.69 3.27 14.62
N SER A 375 11.46 1.97 14.84
CA SER A 375 12.53 0.96 14.80
C SER A 375 13.19 0.88 13.43
N LEU A 376 12.43 0.90 12.32
CA LEU A 376 12.96 0.88 10.96
C LEU A 376 13.77 2.14 10.66
N TYR A 377 13.27 3.32 11.07
CA TYR A 377 13.99 4.57 10.92
C TYR A 377 15.32 4.56 11.66
N ASN A 378 15.35 4.04 12.89
CA ASN A 378 16.60 3.88 13.64
C ASN A 378 17.58 2.94 12.93
N ASP A 379 17.11 1.85 12.30
CA ASP A 379 17.96 0.96 11.50
C ASP A 379 18.55 1.67 10.27
N ILE A 380 17.76 2.51 9.58
CA ILE A 380 18.23 3.37 8.47
C ILE A 380 19.36 4.28 8.94
N LYS A 381 19.20 4.93 10.11
CA LYS A 381 20.23 5.80 10.70
C LYS A 381 21.47 5.00 11.13
N ASN A 382 21.28 3.83 11.74
CA ASN A 382 22.37 2.96 12.20
C ASN A 382 23.19 2.39 11.03
N ALA A 383 22.56 2.14 9.88
CA ALA A 383 23.23 1.75 8.64
C ALA A 383 24.05 2.89 8.02
N GLY A 384 23.89 4.14 8.49
CA GLY A 384 24.61 5.32 7.99
C GLY A 384 24.03 5.90 6.70
N LEU A 385 22.75 5.65 6.41
CA LEU A 385 22.06 6.16 5.22
C LEU A 385 21.67 7.63 5.39
N ALA A 386 21.41 8.32 4.27
CA ALA A 386 21.14 9.76 4.21
C ALA A 386 19.69 10.18 4.60
N GLY A 387 18.90 9.22 5.07
CA GLY A 387 17.54 9.44 5.56
C GLY A 387 16.52 8.45 4.99
N GLY A 388 15.26 8.65 5.35
CA GLY A 388 14.17 7.77 4.99
C GLY A 388 12.86 8.51 4.77
N ILE A 389 12.00 7.95 3.91
CA ILE A 389 10.68 8.48 3.60
C ILE A 389 9.62 7.42 3.95
N VAL A 390 8.79 7.72 4.97
CA VAL A 390 7.75 6.82 5.47
C VAL A 390 6.68 6.61 4.40
N PHE A 391 6.30 5.36 4.15
CA PHE A 391 5.13 4.97 3.37
C PHE A 391 3.97 4.69 4.34
N ILE A 392 2.95 5.55 4.44
CA ILE A 392 2.60 6.74 3.65
C ILE A 392 1.81 7.73 4.54
N TRP A 393 1.48 8.94 4.06
CA TRP A 393 0.66 9.90 4.81
C TRP A 393 -0.74 9.35 5.16
N GLN A 394 -1.54 8.95 4.18
CA GLN A 394 -2.93 8.54 4.38
C GLN A 394 -3.24 7.11 3.93
N ASP A 395 -4.19 6.47 4.60
CA ASP A 395 -4.78 5.19 4.18
C ASP A 395 -5.46 5.33 2.81
N GLU A 396 -5.39 4.31 1.96
CA GLU A 396 -5.92 4.37 0.59
C GLU A 396 -6.81 3.16 0.28
N TRP A 397 -8.13 3.35 0.31
CA TRP A 397 -9.12 2.26 0.13
C TRP A 397 -9.07 1.60 -1.26
N PHE A 398 -8.46 2.22 -2.26
CA PHE A 398 -8.34 1.60 -3.58
C PHE A 398 -7.24 0.54 -3.67
N LYS A 399 -6.31 0.52 -2.69
CA LYS A 399 -5.17 -0.39 -2.69
C LYS A 399 -5.61 -1.83 -2.41
N ARG A 400 -4.74 -2.76 -2.83
CA ARG A 400 -4.99 -4.20 -2.89
C ARG A 400 -3.72 -4.98 -2.57
N THR A 401 -3.86 -6.15 -1.97
CA THR A 401 -2.75 -7.06 -1.69
C THR A 401 -2.94 -8.38 -2.42
N TRP A 402 -1.85 -8.99 -2.91
CA TRP A 402 -1.89 -10.22 -3.70
C TRP A 402 -2.74 -11.35 -3.09
N ASN A 403 -2.75 -11.49 -1.76
CA ASN A 403 -3.48 -12.54 -1.05
C ASN A 403 -4.95 -12.19 -0.73
N THR A 404 -5.40 -10.97 -1.01
CA THR A 404 -6.81 -10.54 -0.88
C THR A 404 -7.45 -10.17 -2.21
N ILE A 405 -6.67 -9.87 -3.26
CA ILE A 405 -7.14 -9.58 -4.62
C ILE A 405 -8.22 -10.56 -5.10
N PRO A 406 -8.09 -11.89 -4.93
CA PRO A 406 -9.08 -12.82 -5.44
C PRO A 406 -10.45 -12.72 -4.75
N TYR A 407 -10.55 -12.00 -3.62
CA TYR A 407 -11.72 -12.00 -2.73
C TYR A 407 -12.58 -10.74 -2.86
N VAL A 408 -12.20 -9.77 -3.71
CA VAL A 408 -12.84 -8.45 -3.73
C VAL A 408 -13.20 -7.97 -5.13
N ASP A 409 -14.23 -7.11 -5.22
CA ASP A 409 -14.58 -6.38 -6.45
C ASP A 409 -13.64 -5.19 -6.65
N LEU A 410 -12.55 -5.39 -7.39
CA LEU A 410 -11.54 -4.34 -7.63
C LEU A 410 -12.12 -3.06 -8.28
N ASN A 411 -13.24 -3.16 -8.99
CA ASN A 411 -13.87 -1.99 -9.61
C ASN A 411 -14.68 -1.16 -8.61
N GLN A 412 -14.93 -1.68 -7.41
CA GLN A 412 -15.80 -1.07 -6.39
C GLN A 412 -15.12 -1.00 -5.00
N ILE A 413 -13.85 -1.42 -4.90
CA ILE A 413 -13.07 -1.43 -3.64
C ILE A 413 -12.95 -0.04 -3.00
N ILE A 414 -12.97 1.03 -3.81
CA ILE A 414 -12.98 2.42 -3.33
C ILE A 414 -14.18 2.77 -2.45
N TYR A 415 -15.26 1.99 -2.47
CA TYR A 415 -16.48 2.31 -1.73
C TYR A 415 -16.51 1.71 -0.32
N TRP A 416 -15.48 1.00 0.12
CA TRP A 416 -15.47 0.39 1.45
C TRP A 416 -14.03 0.21 1.94
N SER A 417 -13.85 0.16 3.25
CA SER A 417 -12.54 -0.05 3.85
C SER A 417 -12.37 -1.52 4.13
N ASP A 418 -11.48 -2.17 3.39
CA ASP A 418 -11.21 -3.59 3.55
C ASP A 418 -10.14 -3.80 4.62
N TYR A 419 -10.59 -4.03 5.85
CA TYR A 419 -9.71 -4.21 7.01
C TYR A 419 -8.79 -5.45 6.93
N GLN A 420 -9.09 -6.38 6.02
CA GLN A 420 -8.25 -7.55 5.73
C GLN A 420 -7.15 -7.27 4.71
N THR A 421 -7.21 -6.15 3.97
CA THR A 421 -6.20 -5.79 2.97
C THR A 421 -5.17 -4.83 3.59
N ASN A 422 -3.96 -5.33 3.82
CA ASN A 422 -2.89 -4.57 4.47
C ASN A 422 -2.46 -3.33 3.69
N GLU A 423 -2.46 -3.37 2.36
CA GLU A 423 -2.08 -2.22 1.52
C GLU A 423 -3.00 -1.00 1.68
N GLN A 424 -4.20 -1.16 2.25
CA GLN A 424 -5.09 -0.03 2.54
C GLN A 424 -4.73 0.72 3.84
N SER A 425 -3.87 0.15 4.70
CA SER A 425 -3.72 0.56 6.11
C SER A 425 -2.30 1.05 6.49
N PHE A 426 -1.50 1.51 5.52
CA PHE A 426 -0.15 2.05 5.76
C PHE A 426 -0.13 3.48 6.29
N GLY A 427 -1.20 4.25 6.13
CA GLY A 427 -1.23 5.67 6.43
C GLY A 427 -0.92 5.98 7.90
N LEU A 428 -0.32 7.14 8.15
CA LEU A 428 -0.31 7.80 9.47
C LEU A 428 -1.67 8.47 9.78
N LEU A 429 -2.45 8.75 8.74
CA LEU A 429 -3.82 9.24 8.78
C LEU A 429 -4.77 8.15 8.26
N SER A 430 -5.82 7.85 9.03
CA SER A 430 -6.89 6.94 8.63
C SER A 430 -8.13 7.69 8.15
N PHE A 431 -8.91 7.01 7.32
CA PHE A 431 -10.27 7.39 6.97
C PHE A 431 -11.25 6.41 7.62
N ASP A 432 -11.80 6.79 8.77
CA ASP A 432 -12.74 5.95 9.51
C ASP A 432 -14.18 6.17 9.02
N PRO A 433 -15.04 5.12 9.01
CA PRO A 433 -16.43 5.24 8.57
C PRO A 433 -17.24 6.27 9.38
N GLY A 434 -18.25 6.86 8.75
CA GLY A 434 -19.11 7.89 9.34
C GLY A 434 -18.55 9.31 9.17
N LYS A 435 -19.42 10.32 9.22
CA LYS A 435 -19.07 11.72 8.87
C LYS A 435 -18.25 12.47 9.90
N GLU A 436 -18.40 12.11 11.18
CA GLU A 436 -17.76 12.78 12.32
C GLU A 436 -17.21 11.74 13.30
N GLU A 437 -17.95 10.65 13.48
CA GLU A 437 -17.55 9.47 14.24
C GLU A 437 -18.16 8.22 13.59
N SER A 438 -17.62 7.05 13.95
CA SER A 438 -18.16 5.76 13.51
C SER A 438 -19.47 5.45 14.22
N ILE A 439 -20.32 4.64 13.59
CA ILE A 439 -21.67 4.35 14.11
C ILE A 439 -21.69 3.47 15.37
N CYS A 440 -20.55 2.85 15.69
CA CYS A 440 -20.34 1.98 16.83
C CYS A 440 -18.83 1.85 17.10
N TYR A 441 -18.44 1.93 18.37
CA TYR A 441 -17.14 1.50 18.84
C TYR A 441 -17.29 0.25 19.72
N VAL A 442 -16.46 -0.77 19.48
CA VAL A 442 -16.45 -1.99 20.31
C VAL A 442 -15.58 -1.73 21.53
N ASP A 443 -16.16 -1.21 22.59
CA ASP A 443 -15.41 -0.69 23.74
C ASP A 443 -15.98 -1.09 25.10
N GLY A 444 -17.05 -1.88 25.12
CA GLY A 444 -17.69 -2.32 26.36
C GLY A 444 -18.67 -1.28 26.91
N ASP A 445 -19.02 -0.25 26.13
CA ASP A 445 -20.12 0.67 26.38
C ASP A 445 -21.19 0.55 25.28
N LYS A 446 -22.33 -0.04 25.66
CA LYS A 446 -23.46 -0.22 24.74
C LYS A 446 -24.24 1.08 24.45
N GLY A 447 -23.73 2.25 24.82
CA GLY A 447 -24.36 3.56 24.60
C GLY A 447 -24.66 3.85 23.13
N ASP A 448 -23.91 3.23 22.22
CA ASP A 448 -24.12 3.34 20.77
C ASP A 448 -25.39 2.63 20.29
N TRP A 449 -26.00 1.73 21.07
CA TRP A 449 -27.06 0.84 20.60
C TRP A 449 -28.47 1.28 20.97
N GLY A 450 -29.39 1.16 20.02
CA GLY A 450 -30.80 1.49 20.14
C GLY A 450 -31.73 0.27 20.01
N THR A 451 -33.02 0.49 20.27
CA THR A 451 -34.04 -0.57 20.17
C THR A 451 -34.33 -1.01 18.73
N GLU A 452 -34.04 -0.14 17.77
CA GLU A 452 -34.15 -0.36 16.33
C GLU A 452 -33.13 -1.35 15.79
N ASP A 453 -32.03 -1.56 16.53
CA ASP A 453 -30.95 -2.46 16.12
C ASP A 453 -31.25 -3.92 16.47
N ILE A 454 -32.27 -4.19 17.30
CA ILE A 454 -32.61 -5.53 17.80
C ILE A 454 -33.16 -6.39 16.65
N VAL A 455 -32.49 -7.51 16.38
CA VAL A 455 -32.86 -8.46 15.32
C VAL A 455 -33.64 -9.64 15.88
N THR A 456 -33.19 -10.21 16.99
CA THR A 456 -33.81 -11.40 17.57
C THR A 456 -33.56 -11.54 19.06
N SER A 457 -34.37 -12.36 19.74
CA SER A 457 -34.11 -12.81 21.10
C SER A 457 -34.41 -14.29 21.24
N GLN A 458 -33.51 -15.01 21.89
CA GLN A 458 -33.64 -16.44 22.20
C GLN A 458 -32.89 -16.75 23.50
N GLU A 459 -33.47 -17.60 24.36
CA GLU A 459 -32.86 -18.03 25.63
C GLU A 459 -32.44 -16.86 26.55
N GLY A 460 -33.16 -15.75 26.48
CA GLY A 460 -32.84 -14.52 27.19
C GLY A 460 -31.65 -13.74 26.62
N HIS A 461 -30.98 -14.24 25.57
CA HIS A 461 -30.06 -13.44 24.78
C HIS A 461 -30.85 -12.53 23.85
N GLN A 462 -30.44 -11.28 23.73
CA GLN A 462 -30.90 -10.33 22.71
C GLN A 462 -29.72 -10.06 21.78
N LEU A 463 -29.96 -10.13 20.47
CA LEU A 463 -28.97 -9.81 19.44
C LEU A 463 -29.39 -8.54 18.71
N SER A 464 -28.50 -7.57 18.69
CA SER A 464 -28.61 -6.33 17.90
C SER A 464 -27.52 -6.27 16.86
N VAL A 465 -27.80 -5.63 15.71
CA VAL A 465 -26.86 -5.55 14.57
C VAL A 465 -26.84 -4.16 13.95
N LYS A 466 -25.64 -3.67 13.65
CA LYS A 466 -25.36 -2.46 12.87
C LYS A 466 -24.29 -2.75 11.83
N TYR A 467 -24.12 -1.88 10.84
CA TYR A 467 -22.99 -1.97 9.91
C TYR A 467 -22.69 -0.67 9.19
N ASP A 468 -21.44 -0.50 8.77
CA ASP A 468 -20.93 0.67 8.04
C ASP A 468 -20.00 0.26 6.89
N GLU A 469 -19.28 1.23 6.34
CA GLU A 469 -18.35 1.05 5.22
C GLU A 469 -17.14 0.13 5.50
N ARG A 470 -16.94 -0.33 6.74
CA ARG A 470 -15.80 -1.19 7.13
C ARG A 470 -16.24 -2.48 7.82
N PHE A 471 -17.23 -2.41 8.70
CA PHE A 471 -17.59 -3.52 9.58
C PHE A 471 -19.09 -3.80 9.64
N ILE A 472 -19.42 -5.04 9.99
CA ILE A 472 -20.70 -5.40 10.62
C ILE A 472 -20.46 -5.58 12.13
N TYR A 473 -21.35 -5.01 12.94
CA TYR A 473 -21.27 -4.99 14.39
C TYR A 473 -22.41 -5.80 15.01
N PHE A 474 -22.14 -6.46 16.13
CA PHE A 474 -23.10 -7.23 16.89
C PHE A 474 -23.03 -6.86 18.37
N LEU A 475 -24.18 -6.69 19.01
CA LEU A 475 -24.30 -6.63 20.46
C LEU A 475 -25.12 -7.83 20.92
N VAL A 476 -24.58 -8.60 21.86
CA VAL A 476 -25.32 -9.68 22.50
C VAL A 476 -25.50 -9.38 23.98
N GLU A 477 -26.75 -9.28 24.42
CA GLU A 477 -27.09 -8.97 25.81
C GLU A 477 -27.83 -10.11 26.50
N LYS A 478 -27.48 -10.39 27.75
CA LYS A 478 -28.24 -11.29 28.61
C LYS A 478 -27.95 -11.00 30.07
N VAL A 479 -28.99 -10.62 30.80
CA VAL A 479 -28.90 -10.31 32.23
C VAL A 479 -28.33 -11.49 33.00
N GLY A 480 -27.25 -11.24 33.75
CA GLY A 480 -26.59 -12.24 34.60
C GLY A 480 -25.79 -13.31 33.86
N PHE A 481 -25.60 -13.18 32.55
CA PHE A 481 -24.72 -14.06 31.79
C PHE A 481 -23.28 -13.56 31.84
N ASP A 482 -22.36 -14.45 32.20
CA ASP A 482 -20.93 -14.18 32.23
C ASP A 482 -20.34 -14.60 30.88
N TYR A 483 -20.22 -13.64 29.96
CA TYR A 483 -19.66 -13.84 28.62
C TYR A 483 -18.17 -14.16 28.61
N GLU A 484 -17.45 -13.86 29.70
CA GLU A 484 -16.03 -14.22 29.81
C GLU A 484 -15.85 -15.72 30.07
N LYS A 485 -16.81 -16.34 30.77
CA LYS A 485 -16.73 -17.75 31.19
C LYS A 485 -17.59 -18.70 30.37
N ASN A 486 -18.65 -18.21 29.76
CA ASN A 486 -19.61 -19.02 29.04
C ASN A 486 -19.57 -18.74 27.55
N LYS A 487 -19.80 -19.80 26.75
CA LYS A 487 -19.79 -19.70 25.30
C LYS A 487 -21.11 -19.17 24.78
N ILE A 488 -21.03 -18.33 23.75
CA ILE A 488 -22.17 -17.96 22.91
C ILE A 488 -21.81 -18.12 21.45
N TYR A 489 -22.82 -18.37 20.64
CA TYR A 489 -22.69 -18.69 19.24
C TYR A 489 -23.64 -17.84 18.41
N LEU A 490 -23.14 -17.23 17.34
CA LEU A 490 -23.92 -16.50 16.35
C LEU A 490 -23.77 -17.20 14.99
N PRO A 491 -24.64 -18.16 14.65
CA PRO A 491 -24.69 -18.74 13.32
C PRO A 491 -25.25 -17.72 12.32
N MET A 492 -24.71 -17.74 11.09
CA MET A 492 -25.10 -16.88 9.98
C MET A 492 -25.31 -17.69 8.69
N ASP A 493 -26.46 -17.45 8.06
CA ASP A 493 -26.83 -17.89 6.71
C ASP A 493 -26.65 -16.71 5.76
N LEU A 494 -25.68 -16.80 4.84
CA LEU A 494 -25.39 -15.75 3.87
C LEU A 494 -25.67 -16.22 2.46
N THR A 495 -25.22 -17.42 2.08
CA THR A 495 -25.36 -17.91 0.71
C THR A 495 -26.65 -18.72 0.53
N PRO A 496 -27.47 -18.42 -0.49
CA PRO A 496 -28.65 -19.23 -0.77
C PRO A 496 -28.32 -20.61 -1.40
N LYS A 497 -27.03 -20.93 -1.62
CA LYS A 497 -26.59 -22.11 -2.40
C LYS A 497 -25.94 -23.22 -1.58
N SER A 498 -25.50 -22.96 -0.36
CA SER A 498 -24.84 -23.92 0.54
C SER A 498 -25.20 -23.62 2.00
N GLY A 499 -24.44 -24.18 2.94
CA GLY A 499 -24.65 -24.04 4.37
C GLY A 499 -25.26 -25.30 5.00
N SER A 500 -25.06 -25.47 6.31
CA SER A 500 -25.54 -26.63 7.06
C SER A 500 -26.44 -26.27 8.22
N THR A 501 -27.48 -27.06 8.46
CA THR A 501 -28.33 -26.93 9.67
C THR A 501 -27.71 -27.59 10.90
N HIS A 502 -26.53 -28.19 10.73
CA HIS A 502 -25.79 -28.84 11.81
C HIS A 502 -24.30 -28.47 11.73
N ILE A 503 -23.80 -27.80 12.78
CA ILE A 503 -22.41 -27.43 12.92
C ILE A 503 -21.71 -28.52 13.74
N GLY A 504 -21.10 -29.49 13.05
CA GLY A 504 -20.63 -30.74 13.67
C GLY A 504 -19.62 -30.53 14.78
N ARG A 505 -18.65 -29.62 14.60
CA ARG A 505 -17.57 -29.36 15.57
C ARG A 505 -18.07 -28.91 16.95
N HIS A 506 -19.19 -28.20 16.97
CA HIS A 506 -19.80 -27.67 18.20
C HIS A 506 -21.09 -28.42 18.57
N ASN A 507 -21.51 -29.38 17.75
CA ASN A 507 -22.80 -30.08 17.85
C ASN A 507 -24.00 -29.12 17.93
N ILE A 508 -23.94 -27.98 17.23
CA ILE A 508 -25.01 -26.97 17.22
C ILE A 508 -26.02 -27.33 16.12
N LYS A 509 -27.30 -27.07 16.38
CA LYS A 509 -28.38 -27.21 15.39
C LYS A 509 -29.01 -25.85 15.14
N THR A 510 -29.38 -25.59 13.89
CA THR A 510 -29.98 -24.32 13.47
C THR A 510 -31.25 -24.58 12.64
N ASN A 511 -32.09 -23.56 12.50
CA ASN A 511 -33.33 -23.63 11.70
C ASN A 511 -33.14 -23.28 10.22
N LYS A 512 -31.98 -22.72 9.87
CA LYS A 512 -31.57 -22.34 8.51
C LYS A 512 -30.17 -22.90 8.24
N PRO A 513 -29.79 -23.11 6.97
CA PRO A 513 -28.39 -23.39 6.60
C PRO A 513 -27.45 -22.36 7.23
N THR A 514 -26.26 -22.77 7.65
CA THR A 514 -25.26 -21.90 8.26
C THR A 514 -23.96 -21.99 7.46
N ASP A 515 -23.42 -20.84 7.08
CA ASP A 515 -22.14 -20.70 6.39
C ASP A 515 -21.03 -20.26 7.34
N PHE A 516 -21.37 -19.40 8.30
CA PHE A 516 -20.43 -18.88 9.29
C PHE A 516 -20.94 -19.04 10.71
N LEU A 517 -20.02 -19.17 11.65
CA LEU A 517 -20.30 -19.18 13.08
C LEU A 517 -19.30 -18.27 13.79
N ILE A 518 -19.79 -17.19 14.41
CA ILE A 518 -18.99 -16.50 15.44
C ILE A 518 -19.13 -17.29 16.73
N GLU A 519 -18.02 -17.77 17.26
CA GLU A 519 -17.91 -18.34 18.61
C GLU A 519 -17.23 -17.32 19.51
N ILE A 520 -17.94 -16.85 20.54
CA ILE A 520 -17.32 -16.15 21.67
C ILE A 520 -17.06 -17.17 22.78
N ASN A 521 -15.78 -17.38 23.08
CA ASN A 521 -15.26 -18.37 24.01
C ASN A 521 -14.13 -17.73 24.83
N GLY A 522 -14.50 -16.79 25.69
CA GLY A 522 -13.54 -16.02 26.49
C GLY A 522 -12.61 -15.14 25.65
N LYS A 523 -11.60 -14.54 26.31
CA LYS A 523 -10.75 -13.51 25.69
C LYS A 523 -9.79 -14.03 24.62
N ASN A 524 -9.42 -15.31 24.67
CA ASN A 524 -8.30 -15.85 23.89
C ASN A 524 -8.69 -16.89 22.83
N GLU A 525 -9.89 -17.48 22.93
CA GLU A 525 -10.31 -18.59 22.08
C GLU A 525 -11.51 -18.27 21.18
N SER A 526 -11.98 -17.02 21.19
CA SER A 526 -13.06 -16.52 20.32
C SER A 526 -12.61 -16.44 18.85
N ARG A 527 -13.49 -16.82 17.91
CA ARG A 527 -13.18 -16.83 16.47
C ARG A 527 -14.41 -16.89 15.58
N VAL A 528 -14.20 -16.61 14.29
CA VAL A 528 -15.13 -16.88 13.20
C VAL A 528 -14.74 -18.19 12.51
N TRP A 529 -15.73 -19.07 12.38
CA TRP A 529 -15.64 -20.32 11.63
C TRP A 529 -16.38 -20.21 10.31
N VAL A 530 -15.92 -20.92 9.29
CA VAL A 530 -16.56 -21.01 7.98
C VAL A 530 -16.85 -22.47 7.61
N GLN A 531 -17.99 -22.73 6.97
CA GLN A 531 -18.29 -24.04 6.37
C GLN A 531 -17.19 -24.38 5.34
N ASP A 532 -16.69 -25.62 5.36
CA ASP A 532 -15.60 -26.06 4.47
C ASP A 532 -15.87 -25.83 2.98
N ARG A 533 -17.13 -25.95 2.52
CA ARG A 533 -17.52 -25.61 1.14
C ARG A 533 -17.40 -24.12 0.82
N TYR A 534 -17.65 -23.26 1.82
CA TYR A 534 -17.58 -21.81 1.64
C TYR A 534 -16.24 -21.22 2.08
N HIS A 535 -15.22 -22.05 2.28
CA HIS A 535 -13.86 -21.60 2.62
C HIS A 535 -13.09 -21.13 1.38
N THR A 536 -12.90 -19.82 1.24
CA THR A 536 -12.28 -19.21 0.04
C THR A 536 -10.82 -19.60 -0.16
N THR A 537 -10.00 -19.52 0.88
CA THR A 537 -8.56 -19.86 0.81
C THR A 537 -8.34 -21.29 0.35
N ARG A 538 -9.18 -22.22 0.78
CA ARG A 538 -9.16 -23.61 0.32
C ARG A 538 -9.49 -23.72 -1.17
N ALA A 539 -10.50 -23.01 -1.64
CA ALA A 539 -10.91 -23.02 -3.05
C ALA A 539 -9.86 -22.39 -3.98
N ILE A 540 -9.22 -21.30 -3.54
CA ILE A 540 -8.29 -20.51 -4.38
C ILE A 540 -6.85 -21.01 -4.27
N TYR A 541 -6.38 -21.33 -3.06
CA TYR A 541 -4.98 -21.63 -2.77
C TYR A 541 -4.75 -23.07 -2.27
N GLY A 542 -5.78 -23.93 -2.25
CA GLY A 542 -5.68 -25.26 -1.66
C GLY A 542 -4.52 -26.10 -2.20
N ASN A 543 -4.26 -26.06 -3.51
CA ASN A 543 -3.17 -26.81 -4.14
C ASN A 543 -1.76 -26.26 -3.83
N GLN A 544 -1.68 -25.03 -3.32
CA GLN A 544 -0.43 -24.41 -2.88
C GLN A 544 -0.23 -24.56 -1.36
N LEU A 545 -1.30 -24.82 -0.61
CA LEU A 545 -1.27 -25.01 0.84
C LEU A 545 -1.16 -26.48 1.26
N ILE A 546 -1.58 -27.42 0.39
CA ILE A 546 -1.64 -28.85 0.72
C ILE A 546 -1.03 -29.67 -0.43
N HIS A 547 -0.04 -30.48 -0.12
CA HIS A 547 0.64 -31.33 -1.10
C HIS A 547 -0.34 -32.31 -1.78
N LYS A 548 -0.25 -32.42 -3.12
CA LYS A 548 -1.11 -33.29 -3.96
C LYS A 548 -2.62 -33.07 -3.75
N TYR A 549 -3.02 -31.89 -3.31
CA TYR A 549 -4.43 -31.53 -3.17
C TYR A 549 -4.93 -30.75 -4.38
N ASN A 550 -6.10 -31.13 -4.90
CA ASN A 550 -6.83 -30.33 -5.86
C ASN A 550 -8.21 -29.99 -5.26
N PRO A 551 -8.50 -28.70 -4.99
CA PRO A 551 -9.75 -28.31 -4.35
C PRO A 551 -11.00 -28.71 -5.14
N TYR A 552 -10.90 -28.83 -6.47
CA TYR A 552 -12.03 -29.10 -7.35
C TYR A 552 -12.24 -30.59 -7.67
N GLN A 553 -11.31 -31.47 -7.28
CA GLN A 553 -11.44 -32.91 -7.54
C GLN A 553 -12.47 -33.59 -6.63
N ASN A 554 -12.51 -33.18 -5.35
CA ASN A 554 -13.44 -33.69 -4.35
C ASN A 554 -14.03 -32.52 -3.55
N PRO A 555 -14.98 -31.77 -4.14
CA PRO A 555 -15.57 -30.61 -3.48
C PRO A 555 -16.37 -31.04 -2.23
N PRO A 556 -16.30 -30.28 -1.11
CA PRO A 556 -17.14 -30.55 0.05
C PRO A 556 -18.64 -30.50 -0.28
N ALA A 557 -19.46 -31.27 0.44
CA ALA A 557 -20.91 -31.31 0.21
C ALA A 557 -21.56 -29.93 0.46
N LYS A 558 -22.65 -29.62 -0.27
CA LYS A 558 -23.40 -28.34 -0.10
C LYS A 558 -23.87 -28.10 1.33
N ASP A 559 -24.23 -29.17 2.03
CA ASP A 559 -24.71 -29.20 3.40
C ASP A 559 -23.67 -29.74 4.40
N SER A 560 -22.39 -29.73 4.03
CA SER A 560 -21.29 -30.20 4.87
C SER A 560 -21.37 -29.63 6.28
N THR A 561 -21.28 -30.51 7.27
CA THR A 561 -21.35 -30.15 8.70
C THR A 561 -19.99 -29.68 9.25
N ASN A 562 -18.95 -29.69 8.43
CA ASN A 562 -17.60 -29.33 8.82
C ASN A 562 -17.40 -27.81 8.76
N PHE A 563 -16.82 -27.29 9.84
CA PHE A 563 -16.47 -25.88 9.96
C PHE A 563 -14.99 -25.75 10.28
N GLU A 564 -14.32 -24.90 9.52
CA GLU A 564 -12.88 -24.71 9.49
C GLU A 564 -12.51 -23.29 9.92
N LYS A 565 -11.27 -23.12 10.36
CA LYS A 565 -10.71 -21.81 10.70
C LYS A 565 -10.48 -21.02 9.43
N ILE A 566 -10.78 -19.72 9.45
CA ILE A 566 -10.52 -18.85 8.30
C ILE A 566 -9.05 -18.45 8.31
N ASN A 567 -8.34 -18.74 7.22
CA ASN A 567 -6.92 -18.43 7.07
C ASN A 567 -6.67 -17.51 5.87
N LEU A 568 -5.64 -16.68 5.91
CA LEU A 568 -5.08 -16.02 4.74
C LEU A 568 -3.72 -16.62 4.39
N THR A 569 -3.44 -16.71 3.10
CA THR A 569 -2.16 -17.20 2.58
C THR A 569 -1.07 -16.14 2.80
N LEU A 570 0.14 -16.60 3.09
CA LEU A 570 1.32 -15.74 3.30
C LEU A 570 2.35 -15.92 2.18
N HIS A 571 3.16 -14.90 1.96
CA HIS A 571 4.29 -14.91 1.04
C HIS A 571 5.50 -15.58 1.73
N GLU A 572 5.28 -16.80 2.21
CA GLU A 572 6.26 -17.62 2.89
C GLU A 572 6.10 -19.07 2.49
N LEU A 573 7.21 -19.78 2.44
CA LEU A 573 7.25 -21.18 2.02
C LEU A 573 7.67 -22.08 3.18
N ASN A 574 7.05 -23.25 3.24
CA ASN A 574 7.55 -24.41 3.95
C ASN A 574 8.20 -25.35 2.93
N TYR A 575 9.35 -25.91 3.29
CA TYR A 575 10.16 -26.78 2.44
C TYR A 575 9.96 -28.23 2.88
N TYR A 576 9.83 -29.15 1.91
CA TYR A 576 9.59 -30.56 2.18
C TYR A 576 10.46 -31.47 1.33
N LYS A 577 10.80 -32.62 1.90
CA LYS A 577 11.39 -33.78 1.21
C LYS A 577 10.67 -35.05 1.65
N ASP A 578 10.21 -35.88 0.72
CA ASP A 578 9.53 -37.15 1.03
C ASP A 578 8.39 -37.02 2.08
N ASP A 579 7.64 -35.92 2.02
CA ASP A 579 6.56 -35.55 2.96
C ASP A 579 7.00 -35.18 4.39
N TYR A 580 8.30 -35.02 4.64
CA TYR A 580 8.83 -34.44 5.87
C TYR A 580 9.19 -32.97 5.64
N GLN A 581 8.77 -32.10 6.58
CA GLN A 581 9.22 -30.72 6.57
C GLN A 581 10.71 -30.68 6.88
N ILE A 582 11.45 -29.90 6.09
CA ILE A 582 12.89 -29.70 6.22
C ILE A 582 13.18 -28.21 6.37
N GLU A 583 14.38 -27.89 6.84
CA GLU A 583 14.92 -26.55 6.75
C GLU A 583 15.36 -26.27 5.32
N ILE A 584 15.42 -24.99 4.95
CA ILE A 584 15.82 -24.61 3.59
C ILE A 584 17.24 -25.06 3.22
N ASP A 585 18.17 -25.17 4.17
CA ASP A 585 19.55 -25.61 3.91
C ASP A 585 19.64 -27.06 3.41
N ASP A 586 18.64 -27.87 3.74
CA ASP A 586 18.52 -29.24 3.28
C ASP A 586 17.77 -29.34 1.94
N TYR A 587 17.20 -28.23 1.45
CA TYR A 587 16.43 -28.18 0.21
C TYR A 587 17.35 -28.10 -1.00
N ASP A 588 17.22 -29.07 -1.91
CA ASP A 588 17.99 -29.09 -3.15
C ASP A 588 17.14 -28.59 -4.32
N PHE A 589 17.38 -27.33 -4.72
CA PHE A 589 16.68 -26.67 -5.82
C PHE A 589 16.89 -27.35 -7.18
N ALA A 590 17.95 -28.16 -7.37
CA ALA A 590 18.23 -28.82 -8.64
C ALA A 590 17.46 -30.15 -8.82
N ASN A 591 16.84 -30.67 -7.76
CA ASN A 591 16.17 -31.99 -7.75
C ASN A 591 14.64 -31.87 -7.62
N GLU A 592 14.03 -31.24 -8.63
CA GLU A 592 12.56 -31.16 -8.78
C GLU A 592 11.94 -32.57 -8.91
N GLY A 593 11.37 -33.08 -7.83
CA GLY A 593 10.72 -34.40 -7.79
C GLY A 593 10.72 -35.05 -6.40
N GLU A 594 11.82 -34.91 -5.65
CA GLU A 594 11.90 -35.34 -4.23
C GLU A 594 11.50 -34.22 -3.27
N TYR A 595 11.75 -32.98 -3.69
CA TYR A 595 11.50 -31.77 -2.91
C TYR A 595 10.29 -31.00 -3.44
N TYR A 596 9.56 -30.35 -2.53
CA TYR A 596 8.49 -29.43 -2.88
C TYR A 596 8.29 -28.35 -1.82
N THR A 597 7.65 -27.24 -2.21
CA THR A 597 7.29 -26.14 -1.31
C THR A 597 5.79 -26.00 -1.18
N LEU A 598 5.32 -25.59 0.00
CA LEU A 598 3.93 -25.17 0.24
C LEU A 598 3.90 -23.77 0.82
N LEU A 599 2.90 -22.98 0.46
CA LEU A 599 2.68 -21.67 1.08
C LEU A 599 2.30 -21.85 2.55
N GLN A 600 2.71 -20.89 3.37
CA GLN A 600 2.21 -20.77 4.73
C GLN A 600 0.87 -20.02 4.75
N SER A 601 0.18 -20.11 5.88
CA SER A 601 -1.06 -19.36 6.12
C SER A 601 -1.17 -18.95 7.59
N TYR A 602 -1.99 -17.94 7.86
CA TYR A 602 -2.28 -17.50 9.22
C TYR A 602 -3.79 -17.43 9.48
N GLU A 603 -4.21 -17.71 10.72
CA GLU A 603 -5.62 -17.70 11.12
C GLU A 603 -6.14 -16.26 11.28
N THR A 604 -6.74 -15.70 10.22
CA THR A 604 -7.42 -14.40 10.26
C THR A 604 -8.81 -14.46 10.92
N GLY A 605 -9.37 -15.66 11.12
CA GLY A 605 -10.65 -15.85 11.80
C GLY A 605 -10.60 -15.64 13.31
N LYS A 606 -9.41 -15.63 13.94
CA LYS A 606 -9.27 -15.51 15.39
C LYS A 606 -9.60 -14.09 15.86
N LEU A 607 -10.53 -13.95 16.81
CA LEU A 607 -10.98 -12.66 17.29
C LEU A 607 -10.13 -12.18 18.47
N LEU A 608 -9.81 -10.89 18.49
CA LEU A 608 -9.02 -10.26 19.55
C LEU A 608 -9.92 -9.50 20.53
N HIS A 609 -9.77 -9.78 21.82
CA HIS A 609 -10.44 -8.99 22.86
C HIS A 609 -9.69 -7.67 23.10
N GLY A 610 -10.42 -6.54 23.17
CA GLY A 610 -9.84 -5.26 23.56
C GLY A 610 -10.80 -4.10 23.36
N ASN A 611 -10.28 -2.88 23.47
CA ASN A 611 -11.04 -1.65 23.29
C ASN A 611 -10.77 -1.05 21.90
N ALA A 612 -11.78 -0.99 21.04
CA ALA A 612 -11.67 -0.45 19.69
C ALA A 612 -12.05 1.04 19.57
N ASN A 613 -12.24 1.74 20.70
CA ASN A 613 -12.53 3.17 20.70
C ASN A 613 -11.22 3.98 20.64
N PRO A 614 -10.98 4.78 19.58
CA PRO A 614 -9.73 5.54 19.43
C PRO A 614 -9.54 6.65 20.47
N LYS A 615 -10.55 6.97 21.28
CA LYS A 615 -10.45 7.92 22.41
C LYS A 615 -10.03 7.25 23.71
N ALA A 616 -9.97 5.92 23.75
CA ALA A 616 -9.60 5.17 24.95
C ALA A 616 -8.08 5.12 25.17
N VAL A 617 -7.67 5.04 26.43
CA VAL A 617 -6.24 4.93 26.80
C VAL A 617 -5.67 3.55 26.46
N ASP A 618 -6.51 2.51 26.48
CA ASP A 618 -6.19 1.13 26.13
C ASP A 618 -6.67 0.76 24.73
N PHE A 619 -6.76 1.76 23.83
CA PHE A 619 -7.17 1.55 22.45
C PHE A 619 -6.29 0.50 21.76
N ASN A 620 -6.94 -0.38 21.02
CA ASN A 620 -6.32 -1.36 20.16
C ASN A 620 -7.14 -1.47 18.89
N SER A 621 -6.64 -0.93 17.78
CA SER A 621 -7.35 -0.92 16.49
C SER A 621 -7.76 -2.32 16.03
N LEU A 622 -6.97 -3.36 16.37
CA LEU A 622 -7.25 -4.75 16.04
C LEU A 622 -8.28 -5.45 16.94
N ALA A 623 -8.73 -4.83 18.03
CA ALA A 623 -9.71 -5.44 18.91
C ALA A 623 -11.02 -5.70 18.16
N ASP A 624 -11.52 -6.93 18.14
CA ASP A 624 -12.76 -7.30 17.46
C ASP A 624 -13.94 -7.41 18.41
N PHE A 625 -13.72 -7.66 19.70
CA PHE A 625 -14.79 -7.77 20.68
C PHE A 625 -14.40 -7.22 22.04
N CYS A 626 -15.39 -6.70 22.76
CA CYS A 626 -15.22 -6.19 24.11
C CYS A 626 -16.35 -6.68 25.01
N PHE A 627 -16.01 -7.10 26.23
CA PHE A 627 -17.00 -7.51 27.23
C PHE A 627 -17.47 -6.32 28.05
N GLY A 628 -18.79 -6.21 28.19
CA GLY A 628 -19.43 -5.29 29.12
C GLY A 628 -20.13 -6.04 30.26
N ASN A 629 -20.83 -5.29 31.12
CA ASN A 629 -21.59 -5.89 32.21
C ASN A 629 -22.87 -6.57 31.69
N GLY A 630 -22.81 -7.88 31.46
CA GLY A 630 -23.93 -8.67 30.97
C GLY A 630 -24.17 -8.56 29.46
N PHE A 631 -23.12 -8.19 28.70
CA PHE A 631 -23.15 -8.17 27.24
C PHE A 631 -21.76 -8.34 26.62
N VAL A 632 -21.72 -8.55 25.31
CA VAL A 632 -20.51 -8.50 24.48
C VAL A 632 -20.80 -7.73 23.19
N GLU A 633 -19.90 -6.82 22.83
CA GLU A 633 -19.87 -6.15 21.53
C GLU A 633 -18.85 -6.83 20.62
N ILE A 634 -19.15 -6.93 19.34
CA ILE A 634 -18.32 -7.63 18.34
C ILE A 634 -18.35 -6.80 17.06
N LYS A 635 -17.20 -6.59 16.41
CA LYS A 635 -17.10 -6.09 15.02
C LYS A 635 -16.43 -7.15 14.15
N THR A 636 -16.90 -7.26 12.92
CA THR A 636 -16.39 -8.23 11.95
C THR A 636 -16.18 -7.53 10.60
N PRO A 637 -14.98 -7.61 9.99
CA PRO A 637 -14.75 -7.10 8.64
C PRO A 637 -15.64 -7.82 7.62
N TRP A 638 -16.18 -7.07 6.65
CA TRP A 638 -17.02 -7.63 5.59
C TRP A 638 -16.35 -8.77 4.81
N GLN A 639 -15.07 -8.61 4.46
CA GLN A 639 -14.32 -9.64 3.73
C GLN A 639 -14.20 -10.96 4.52
N LEU A 640 -14.18 -10.92 5.86
CA LEU A 640 -14.11 -12.12 6.70
C LEU A 640 -15.37 -12.99 6.57
N LEU A 641 -16.48 -12.40 6.09
CA LEU A 641 -17.75 -13.07 5.79
C LEU A 641 -17.95 -13.28 4.27
N ASN A 642 -16.87 -13.25 3.48
CA ASN A 642 -16.87 -13.42 2.03
C ASN A 642 -17.70 -12.38 1.25
N PHE A 643 -17.85 -11.16 1.78
CA PHE A 643 -18.33 -10.05 0.98
C PHE A 643 -17.22 -9.54 0.08
N SER A 644 -17.42 -9.64 -1.23
CA SER A 644 -16.53 -9.04 -2.23
C SER A 644 -16.84 -7.56 -2.48
N ASN A 645 -18.08 -7.15 -2.21
CA ASN A 645 -18.54 -5.77 -2.36
C ASN A 645 -19.75 -5.49 -1.45
N PRO A 646 -19.51 -5.09 -0.18
CA PRO A 646 -20.59 -4.78 0.75
C PRO A 646 -21.39 -3.53 0.35
N SER A 647 -20.80 -2.58 -0.41
CA SER A 647 -21.52 -1.40 -0.91
C SER A 647 -22.72 -1.75 -1.80
N GLN A 648 -22.72 -2.93 -2.43
CA GLN A 648 -23.82 -3.44 -3.26
C GLN A 648 -24.42 -4.74 -2.73
N MET A 649 -24.01 -5.18 -1.53
CA MET A 649 -24.38 -6.46 -0.91
C MET A 649 -24.10 -7.66 -1.82
N LYS A 650 -22.88 -7.70 -2.38
CA LYS A 650 -22.38 -8.87 -3.10
C LYS A 650 -21.45 -9.70 -2.24
N ILE A 651 -21.70 -11.00 -2.25
CA ILE A 651 -20.90 -12.03 -1.62
C ILE A 651 -20.31 -12.94 -2.69
N HIS A 652 -19.37 -13.80 -2.29
CA HIS A 652 -18.89 -14.87 -3.17
C HIS A 652 -20.02 -15.85 -3.51
N ASP A 653 -20.08 -16.28 -4.76
CA ASP A 653 -20.92 -17.40 -5.18
C ASP A 653 -20.25 -18.76 -4.83
N ASP A 654 -20.89 -19.87 -5.16
CA ASP A 654 -20.36 -21.22 -4.97
C ASP A 654 -19.10 -21.44 -5.82
N TYR A 655 -17.94 -21.51 -5.16
CA TYR A 655 -16.64 -21.64 -5.83
C TYR A 655 -16.54 -22.84 -6.75
N TYR A 656 -17.22 -23.94 -6.41
CA TYR A 656 -17.13 -25.21 -7.14
C TYR A 656 -18.09 -25.28 -8.34
N GLU A 657 -19.02 -24.33 -8.47
CA GLU A 657 -19.79 -24.14 -9.70
C GLU A 657 -19.00 -23.32 -10.73
N HIS A 658 -18.11 -22.43 -10.27
CA HIS A 658 -17.43 -21.43 -11.11
C HIS A 658 -15.92 -21.64 -11.28
N PHE A 659 -15.32 -22.59 -10.56
CA PHE A 659 -13.87 -22.81 -10.53
C PHE A 659 -13.07 -21.57 -10.07
N GLY A 660 -13.63 -20.80 -9.14
CA GLY A 660 -13.05 -19.55 -8.66
C GLY A 660 -14.08 -18.67 -7.95
N VAL A 661 -13.72 -17.40 -7.72
CA VAL A 661 -14.62 -16.42 -7.10
C VAL A 661 -15.46 -15.71 -8.16
N GLU A 662 -16.75 -16.01 -8.16
CA GLU A 662 -17.78 -15.21 -8.82
C GLU A 662 -18.65 -14.51 -7.78
N GLN A 663 -19.48 -13.56 -8.19
CA GLN A 663 -20.27 -12.73 -7.27
C GLN A 663 -21.77 -12.97 -7.42
N ILE A 664 -22.47 -13.08 -6.28
CA ILE A 664 -23.93 -13.01 -6.23
C ILE A 664 -24.37 -11.89 -5.30
N ARG A 665 -25.51 -11.28 -5.64
CA ARG A 665 -26.13 -10.25 -4.81
C ARG A 665 -27.12 -10.86 -3.84
N VAL A 666 -27.02 -10.49 -2.57
CA VAL A 666 -27.98 -10.83 -1.51
C VAL A 666 -28.78 -9.60 -1.08
N LYS A 667 -29.94 -9.83 -0.47
CA LYS A 667 -30.84 -8.78 0.05
C LYS A 667 -31.07 -8.90 1.55
N GLU A 668 -30.76 -10.04 2.11
CA GLU A 668 -30.90 -10.36 3.52
C GLU A 668 -29.85 -11.41 3.87
N MET A 669 -29.53 -11.50 5.15
CA MET A 669 -28.85 -12.62 5.77
C MET A 669 -29.72 -13.17 6.90
N PHE A 670 -29.55 -14.42 7.29
CA PHE A 670 -30.21 -14.93 8.51
C PHE A 670 -29.18 -15.04 9.63
N ILE A 671 -29.50 -14.51 10.81
CA ILE A 671 -28.62 -14.56 11.97
C ILE A 671 -29.40 -14.92 13.23
N GLY A 672 -28.74 -15.65 14.13
CA GLY A 672 -29.29 -16.05 15.41
C GLY A 672 -28.27 -15.92 16.52
N VAL A 673 -28.70 -16.19 17.75
CA VAL A 673 -27.83 -16.25 18.92
C VAL A 673 -28.31 -17.32 19.89
N GLY A 674 -27.38 -18.03 20.53
CA GLY A 674 -27.70 -18.99 21.59
C GLY A 674 -26.48 -19.64 22.21
N SER A 675 -26.70 -20.42 23.28
CA SER A 675 -25.61 -21.18 23.94
C SER A 675 -25.30 -22.51 23.27
N GLY A 676 -26.02 -22.87 22.19
CA GLY A 676 -25.87 -24.12 21.45
C GLY A 676 -26.49 -25.35 22.12
N GLN A 677 -27.19 -25.18 23.26
CA GLN A 677 -27.88 -26.28 23.94
C GLN A 677 -29.21 -26.62 23.26
N GLU A 678 -29.96 -25.58 22.88
CA GLU A 678 -31.16 -25.72 22.06
C GLU A 678 -30.84 -25.39 20.60
N LYS A 679 -31.78 -25.71 19.72
CA LYS A 679 -31.72 -25.31 18.32
C LYS A 679 -31.75 -23.77 18.22
N ILE A 680 -30.76 -23.17 17.57
CA ILE A 680 -30.69 -21.72 17.38
C ILE A 680 -31.63 -21.31 16.23
N GLU A 681 -32.57 -20.42 16.52
CA GLU A 681 -33.52 -19.89 15.55
C GLU A 681 -32.98 -18.58 14.96
N MET A 682 -32.51 -18.66 13.72
CA MET A 682 -32.06 -17.51 12.95
C MET A 682 -33.24 -16.73 12.36
N LYS A 683 -33.13 -15.40 12.35
CA LYS A 683 -34.11 -14.45 11.80
C LYS A 683 -33.49 -13.68 10.64
N SER A 684 -34.35 -13.25 9.71
CA SER A 684 -33.93 -12.41 8.59
C SER A 684 -33.46 -11.05 9.10
N LEU A 685 -32.30 -10.64 8.61
CA LEU A 685 -31.74 -9.31 8.69
C LEU A 685 -31.64 -8.76 7.27
N PRO A 686 -32.52 -7.81 6.88
CA PRO A 686 -32.40 -7.11 5.61
C PRO A 686 -31.06 -6.37 5.50
N LEU A 687 -30.43 -6.43 4.33
CA LEU A 687 -29.16 -5.77 4.04
C LEU A 687 -29.34 -4.68 2.99
N GLU A 688 -28.87 -3.48 3.30
CA GLU A 688 -28.93 -2.30 2.44
C GLU A 688 -27.51 -1.78 2.17
N GLY A 689 -27.09 -1.85 0.91
CA GLY A 689 -25.80 -1.30 0.47
C GLY A 689 -25.85 0.21 0.27
N TRP A 690 -24.76 0.90 0.61
CA TRP A 690 -24.60 2.35 0.45
C TRP A 690 -24.22 2.78 -0.99
N GLY A 691 -23.95 1.82 -1.88
CA GLY A 691 -23.57 2.06 -3.27
C GLY A 691 -22.34 2.95 -3.37
N ARG A 692 -22.44 4.03 -4.16
CA ARG A 692 -21.32 4.97 -4.38
C ARG A 692 -21.24 6.10 -3.34
N LYS A 693 -22.15 6.13 -2.37
CA LYS A 693 -22.22 7.19 -1.36
C LYS A 693 -21.58 6.70 -0.07
N VAL A 694 -20.28 6.91 0.04
CA VAL A 694 -19.53 6.59 1.26
C VAL A 694 -19.53 7.77 2.21
N THR A 695 -19.48 7.47 3.49
CA THR A 695 -19.21 8.41 4.58
C THR A 695 -17.91 8.03 5.27
N TYR A 696 -17.11 9.04 5.61
CA TYR A 696 -15.86 8.87 6.33
C TYR A 696 -15.46 10.19 6.99
N HIS A 697 -14.55 10.08 7.94
CA HIS A 697 -13.85 11.19 8.58
C HIS A 697 -12.37 10.85 8.76
N GLU A 698 -11.54 11.87 8.85
CA GLU A 698 -10.09 11.70 9.02
C GLU A 698 -9.72 11.60 10.49
N ARG A 699 -8.78 10.71 10.80
CA ARG A 699 -8.19 10.58 12.14
C ARG A 699 -6.69 10.31 12.03
N LEU A 700 -5.90 11.06 12.80
CA LEU A 700 -4.48 10.74 13.00
C LEU A 700 -4.36 9.48 13.86
N LYS A 701 -3.58 8.50 13.39
CA LYS A 701 -3.36 7.23 14.09
C LYS A 701 -2.39 7.42 15.25
N GLU A 702 -2.35 6.45 16.17
CA GLU A 702 -1.33 6.44 17.24
C GLU A 702 0.10 6.48 16.68
N SER A 703 0.32 5.84 15.52
CA SER A 703 1.60 5.84 14.81
C SER A 703 2.11 7.24 14.44
N TYR A 704 1.20 8.17 14.11
CA TYR A 704 1.54 9.57 13.88
C TYR A 704 2.21 10.20 15.10
N TYR A 705 1.60 10.06 16.28
CA TYR A 705 2.10 10.69 17.51
C TYR A 705 3.38 10.02 18.03
N ILE A 706 3.52 8.71 17.83
CA ILE A 706 4.74 7.96 18.19
C ILE A 706 5.91 8.44 17.33
N LEU A 707 5.70 8.55 16.01
CA LEU A 707 6.71 9.05 15.08
C LEU A 707 7.05 10.52 15.36
N GLN A 708 6.03 11.36 15.56
CA GLN A 708 6.19 12.78 15.91
C GLN A 708 7.13 12.94 17.11
N LYS A 709 6.88 12.18 18.18
CA LYS A 709 7.71 12.22 19.37
C LYS A 709 9.16 11.83 19.04
N ALA A 710 9.37 10.75 18.30
CA ALA A 710 10.71 10.27 17.95
C ALA A 710 11.50 11.29 17.11
N TRP A 711 10.87 11.87 16.08
CA TRP A 711 11.54 12.80 15.17
C TRP A 711 11.79 14.18 15.76
N LEU A 712 10.97 14.65 16.70
CA LEU A 712 11.18 15.92 17.41
C LEU A 712 12.19 15.82 18.56
N GLU A 713 12.41 14.62 19.12
CA GLU A 713 13.42 14.38 20.17
C GLU A 713 14.84 14.18 19.60
N GLU A 714 14.95 13.83 18.32
CA GLU A 714 16.21 13.72 17.59
C GLU A 714 16.81 15.12 17.36
N LYS A 715 18.00 15.36 17.94
CA LYS A 715 18.71 16.65 17.94
C LYS A 715 19.74 16.77 16.84
#